data_AF-A0A9W6SV97-F1
#
_entry.id   AF-A0A9W6SV97-F1
#
_cell.length_a   1.000
_cell.length_b   1.000
_cell.length_c   1.000
_cell.angle_alpha   90.00
_cell.angle_beta   90.00
_cell.angle_gamma   90.00
#
_symmetry.space_group_name_H-M   'P 1'
#
loop_
_entity.id
_entity.type
_entity.pdbx_description
1 polymer ?
#
loop_
_entity_poly.entity_id
_entity_poly.type
_entity_poly.pdbx_seq_one_letter_code
_entity_poly.pdbx_strand_id
1 'polypeptide(L)'
;MEKKIEQLENRISFKDRYLFNLQDDILSSLKLMYFDSLTLEEISEERGKKYMLEHSEDLNFLSLSHNPVTVKPTPRSKINDKKNENDISDSESNKDFIKYNEKRKERNLEPISEEDFEKIMDQLSLSGSETEPSEDETGGILDNKDSKSEDITKDHVNTKTSNIVPEGQDSSISFLNTRSPFVLLKSADLPDDFCYGLYKTTVNALSPKADPLGVLKQWNKPENKSKLADKMSALFMIGGGHFAGAIISHKPIETKGNKGTQQELELQSVSLLQHKTYHRYTTRRKQGGSQSTMDNSKGKAKSAGSTLRRYNEQELTKDVRDLLSQWKPLLDRCENIFIKASGATSHKTLIGYSDAPIATGDPRIKAFPFTTKRPTTSEIKRAWCELTHLHIMKKPAADTKTREKLLKLQRSLENSKQTNSNHSVNTVEETENEKYTNELISLLKKSKAPALINYVKKKKLSPNFQFEPSSKYFKTPTMLHYASANGFSHMCLILLKNLKADPTIKNAAERTAFELANQKQTEYNFQIARNDLGESYCNWEDAGVPQPMTKEQVDGILKETLDNEEQEKEALMEQGLKEAKEKIKEDKLKRFGQPKYLNGGLSNVVTEEMNLNSLTPEQKIKVMREQRARAAEARMKKLAK
;
A
#
# COMPACT_ATOMS: atom_id res chain seq x y z
N MET A 1 15.66 4.71 -23.57
CA MET A 1 16.01 3.50 -22.77
C MET A 1 15.27 2.30 -23.33
N GLU A 2 13.95 2.36 -23.39
CA GLU A 2 13.07 1.33 -24.00
C GLU A 2 13.49 0.97 -25.42
N LYS A 3 13.80 1.95 -26.28
CA LYS A 3 14.33 1.71 -27.63
C LYS A 3 15.60 0.84 -27.69
N LYS A 4 16.49 0.93 -26.69
CA LYS A 4 17.71 0.10 -26.63
C LYS A 4 17.40 -1.32 -26.15
N ILE A 5 16.43 -1.46 -25.23
CA ILE A 5 15.95 -2.78 -24.80
C ILE A 5 15.28 -3.46 -25.98
N GLU A 6 14.35 -2.78 -26.66
CA GLU A 6 13.67 -3.28 -27.86
C GLU A 6 14.66 -3.70 -28.96
N GLN A 7 15.73 -2.94 -29.19
CA GLN A 7 16.81 -3.35 -30.11
C GLN A 7 17.52 -4.63 -29.67
N LEU A 8 17.79 -4.81 -28.38
CA LEU A 8 18.39 -6.04 -27.83
C LEU A 8 17.42 -7.22 -27.89
N GLU A 9 16.12 -6.98 -27.66
CA GLU A 9 15.06 -7.99 -27.79
C GLU A 9 14.83 -8.41 -29.24
N ASN A 10 15.02 -7.51 -30.20
CA ASN A 10 15.00 -7.86 -31.62
C ASN A 10 16.25 -8.65 -32.03
N ARG A 11 17.40 -8.43 -31.37
CA ARG A 11 18.63 -9.18 -31.62
C ARG A 11 18.57 -10.60 -31.03
N ILE A 12 17.99 -10.74 -29.83
CA ILE A 12 17.91 -12.02 -29.11
C ILE A 12 16.47 -12.51 -29.17
N SER A 13 16.23 -13.50 -30.03
CA SER A 13 14.88 -14.00 -30.30
C SER A 13 14.17 -14.42 -29.02
N PHE A 14 12.86 -14.17 -28.96
CA PHE A 14 12.00 -14.62 -27.87
C PHE A 14 12.14 -16.13 -27.61
N LYS A 15 12.30 -16.94 -28.66
CA LYS A 15 12.46 -18.41 -28.56
C LYS A 15 13.74 -18.81 -27.85
N ASP A 16 14.81 -18.05 -28.02
CA ASP A 16 16.14 -18.37 -27.46
C ASP A 16 16.20 -18.07 -25.95
N ARG A 17 15.29 -17.21 -25.47
CA ARG A 17 15.14 -16.81 -24.06
C ARG A 17 14.19 -17.71 -23.25
N TYR A 18 13.68 -18.79 -23.83
CA TYR A 18 12.73 -19.68 -23.15
C TYR A 18 13.40 -20.55 -22.08
N LEU A 19 12.99 -20.45 -20.82
CA LEU A 19 13.71 -21.01 -19.67
C LEU A 19 13.95 -22.53 -19.73
N PHE A 20 13.00 -23.29 -20.27
CA PHE A 20 13.10 -24.75 -20.34
C PHE A 20 13.82 -25.26 -21.60
N ASN A 21 14.08 -24.37 -22.57
CA ASN A 21 14.85 -24.69 -23.77
C ASN A 21 15.71 -23.47 -24.18
N LEU A 22 16.56 -23.03 -23.26
CA LEU A 22 17.49 -21.93 -23.48
C LEU A 22 18.54 -22.34 -24.51
N GLN A 23 18.98 -21.37 -25.31
CA GLN A 23 20.14 -21.52 -26.17
C GLN A 23 21.39 -21.77 -25.33
N ASP A 24 22.21 -22.73 -25.75
CA ASP A 24 23.36 -23.19 -24.97
C ASP A 24 24.43 -22.09 -24.80
N ASP A 25 24.58 -21.22 -25.81
CA ASP A 25 25.46 -20.04 -25.74
C ASP A 25 25.08 -19.11 -24.59
N ILE A 26 23.79 -18.76 -24.51
CA ILE A 26 23.24 -17.92 -23.42
C ILE A 26 23.44 -18.64 -22.09
N LEU A 27 23.06 -19.92 -21.99
CA LEU A 27 23.18 -20.69 -20.75
C LEU A 27 24.62 -20.75 -20.22
N SER A 28 25.61 -20.87 -21.12
CA SER A 28 27.04 -20.92 -20.78
C SER A 28 27.58 -19.56 -20.30
N SER A 29 26.98 -18.45 -20.79
CA SER A 29 27.43 -17.09 -20.51
C SER A 29 26.84 -16.51 -19.21
N LEU A 30 25.78 -17.13 -18.65
CA LEU A 30 25.09 -16.66 -17.44
C LEU A 30 25.94 -16.78 -16.17
N LYS A 31 26.06 -15.68 -15.43
CA LYS A 31 26.68 -15.56 -14.10
C LYS A 31 25.72 -14.91 -13.12
N LEU A 32 25.69 -15.40 -11.88
CA LEU A 32 24.80 -14.87 -10.84
C LEU A 32 25.37 -13.58 -10.24
N MET A 33 24.55 -12.53 -10.17
CA MET A 33 24.94 -11.26 -9.56
C MET A 33 24.57 -11.22 -8.07
N TYR A 34 25.45 -10.65 -7.25
CA TYR A 34 25.24 -10.44 -5.81
C TYR A 34 25.22 -8.95 -5.51
N PHE A 35 24.33 -8.54 -4.61
CA PHE A 35 24.15 -7.14 -4.25
C PHE A 35 24.27 -6.94 -2.74
N ASP A 36 24.84 -5.81 -2.36
CA ASP A 36 24.79 -5.32 -0.99
C ASP A 36 23.39 -4.75 -0.67
N SER A 37 22.82 -5.08 0.50
CA SER A 37 21.51 -4.60 0.94
C SER A 37 21.43 -3.08 1.08
N LEU A 38 22.53 -2.44 1.47
CA LEU A 38 22.58 -1.00 1.74
C LEU A 38 22.89 -0.19 0.48
N THR A 39 23.93 -0.57 -0.27
CA THR A 39 24.45 0.23 -1.38
C THR A 39 23.96 -0.20 -2.75
N LEU A 40 23.34 -1.39 -2.88
CA LEU A 40 22.99 -2.02 -4.16
C LEU A 40 24.19 -2.20 -5.10
N GLU A 41 25.40 -2.22 -4.55
CA GLU A 41 26.61 -2.44 -5.34
C GLU A 41 26.72 -3.90 -5.77
N GLU A 42 27.11 -4.11 -7.02
CA GLU A 42 27.47 -5.43 -7.50
C GLU A 42 28.75 -5.88 -6.81
N ILE A 43 28.67 -7.05 -6.18
CA ILE A 43 29.79 -7.71 -5.55
C ILE A 43 30.18 -8.91 -6.42
N SER A 44 31.48 -9.19 -6.50
CA SER A 44 31.99 -10.32 -7.26
C SER A 44 31.38 -11.65 -6.79
N GLU A 45 31.13 -12.55 -7.73
CA GLU A 45 30.50 -13.85 -7.47
C GLU A 45 31.24 -14.65 -6.38
N GLU A 46 32.57 -14.62 -6.37
CA GLU A 46 33.40 -15.32 -5.38
C GLU A 46 33.21 -14.76 -3.97
N ARG A 47 33.18 -13.43 -3.84
CA ARG A 47 32.96 -12.76 -2.55
C ARG A 47 31.54 -12.96 -2.06
N GLY A 48 30.55 -12.92 -2.97
CA GLY A 48 29.16 -13.23 -2.66
C GLY A 48 28.97 -14.66 -2.17
N LYS A 49 29.52 -15.65 -2.87
CA LYS A 49 29.47 -17.07 -2.47
C LYS A 49 30.15 -17.32 -1.14
N LYS A 50 31.34 -16.74 -0.92
CA LYS A 50 32.07 -16.86 0.34
C LYS A 50 31.27 -16.29 1.52
N TYR A 51 30.68 -15.10 1.36
CA TYR A 51 29.83 -14.49 2.38
C TYR A 51 28.58 -15.32 2.68
N MET A 52 27.94 -15.90 1.67
CA MET A 52 26.79 -16.82 1.83
C MET A 52 27.14 -18.11 2.56
N LEU A 53 28.34 -18.66 2.34
CA LEU A 53 28.81 -19.84 3.02
C LEU A 53 29.11 -19.55 4.50
N GLU A 54 29.75 -18.42 4.77
CA GLU A 54 30.17 -17.99 6.13
C GLU A 54 28.97 -17.58 7.00
N HIS A 55 27.91 -16.98 6.45
CA HIS A 55 26.77 -16.43 7.20
C HIS A 55 25.46 -17.23 7.00
N SER A 56 25.57 -18.51 6.65
CA SER A 56 24.41 -19.35 6.27
C SER A 56 23.41 -19.63 7.40
N GLU A 57 23.81 -19.45 8.67
CA GLU A 57 22.94 -19.61 9.85
C GLU A 57 22.21 -18.31 10.21
N ASP A 58 22.87 -17.15 10.13
CA ASP A 58 22.30 -15.84 10.47
C ASP A 58 21.25 -15.35 9.46
N LEU A 59 21.38 -15.73 8.19
CA LEU A 59 20.47 -15.29 7.12
C LEU A 59 19.09 -15.96 7.16
N ASN A 60 18.94 -17.08 7.88
CA ASN A 60 17.63 -17.70 8.12
C ASN A 60 16.70 -16.80 8.96
N PHE A 61 17.27 -15.93 9.81
CA PHE A 61 16.50 -15.01 10.64
C PHE A 61 15.97 -13.80 9.85
N LEU A 62 16.68 -13.39 8.80
CA LEU A 62 16.30 -12.30 7.89
C LEU A 62 15.26 -12.72 6.82
N SER A 63 15.17 -14.00 6.47
CA SER A 63 14.19 -14.48 5.48
C SER A 63 12.74 -14.48 5.99
N LEU A 64 12.53 -14.46 7.31
CA LEU A 64 11.19 -14.41 7.92
C LEU A 64 10.57 -13.00 7.93
N SER A 65 11.34 -11.95 7.64
CA SER A 65 10.89 -10.55 7.73
C SER A 65 10.53 -9.90 6.40
N HIS A 66 10.85 -10.53 5.27
CA HIS A 66 10.61 -9.98 3.93
C HIS A 66 9.34 -10.57 3.32
N ASN A 67 8.18 -10.09 3.79
CA ASN A 67 6.94 -10.24 3.04
C ASN A 67 7.09 -9.52 1.69
N PRO A 68 6.66 -10.12 0.57
CA PRO A 68 6.69 -9.45 -0.73
C PRO A 68 5.88 -8.16 -0.65
N VAL A 69 6.55 -7.02 -0.89
CA VAL A 69 5.92 -5.70 -0.93
C VAL A 69 4.86 -5.70 -2.02
N THR A 70 3.62 -5.91 -1.59
CA THR A 70 2.44 -5.80 -2.45
C THR A 70 2.12 -4.32 -2.53
N VAL A 71 2.50 -3.67 -3.63
CA VAL A 71 2.07 -2.29 -3.92
C VAL A 71 0.56 -2.32 -4.11
N LYS A 72 -0.18 -1.94 -3.05
CA LYS A 72 -1.62 -1.74 -3.14
C LYS A 72 -1.87 -0.39 -3.83
N PRO A 73 -2.62 -0.32 -4.93
CA PRO A 73 -3.00 0.96 -5.52
C PRO A 73 -3.87 1.74 -4.52
N THR A 74 -3.52 3.02 -4.32
CA THR A 74 -4.31 3.97 -3.52
C THR A 74 -5.67 4.25 -4.18
N PRO A 75 -6.76 4.33 -3.42
CA PRO A 75 -8.10 4.57 -3.97
C PRO A 75 -8.22 5.99 -4.55
N ARG A 76 -8.70 6.08 -5.79
CA ARG A 76 -9.11 7.35 -6.44
C ARG A 76 -10.24 8.02 -5.61
N SER A 77 -10.04 9.29 -5.28
CA SER A 77 -11.08 10.19 -4.78
C SER A 77 -12.24 10.27 -5.78
N LYS A 78 -13.47 10.20 -5.27
CA LYS A 78 -14.69 10.25 -6.09
C LYS A 78 -14.97 11.68 -6.51
N ILE A 79 -14.85 11.95 -7.80
CA ILE A 79 -15.49 13.09 -8.45
C ILE A 79 -16.95 12.70 -8.70
N ASN A 80 -17.86 13.54 -8.20
CA ASN A 80 -19.30 13.43 -8.42
C ASN A 80 -19.62 13.99 -9.81
N ASP A 81 -20.27 13.20 -10.66
CA ASP A 81 -21.11 13.75 -11.72
C ASP A 81 -22.47 13.02 -11.78
N LYS A 82 -23.53 13.83 -11.75
CA LYS A 82 -24.94 13.43 -11.89
C LYS A 82 -25.41 13.78 -13.30
N LYS A 83 -26.08 12.85 -13.97
CA LYS A 83 -27.26 13.00 -14.85
C LYS A 83 -27.70 11.59 -15.32
N ASN A 84 -28.87 11.12 -14.90
CA ASN A 84 -30.19 11.15 -15.56
C ASN A 84 -30.24 10.32 -16.86
N GLU A 85 -30.75 9.10 -16.74
CA GLU A 85 -31.26 8.26 -17.83
C GLU A 85 -32.73 8.64 -18.09
N ASN A 86 -33.12 8.70 -19.37
CA ASN A 86 -34.30 8.01 -19.91
C ASN A 86 -34.22 7.96 -21.45
N ASP A 87 -34.38 6.73 -21.94
CA ASP A 87 -35.00 6.30 -23.20
C ASP A 87 -34.25 6.34 -24.57
N ILE A 88 -33.97 5.10 -25.02
CA ILE A 88 -34.28 4.49 -26.34
C ILE A 88 -33.19 4.48 -27.45
N SER A 89 -32.69 3.25 -27.64
CA SER A 89 -32.23 2.55 -28.87
C SER A 89 -31.33 3.25 -29.92
N ASP A 90 -30.19 2.59 -30.18
CA ASP A 90 -29.49 2.47 -31.48
C ASP A 90 -29.11 3.73 -32.29
N SER A 91 -28.95 4.91 -31.67
CA SER A 91 -28.57 6.14 -32.42
C SER A 91 -27.47 7.02 -31.80
N GLU A 92 -26.84 6.61 -30.70
CA GLU A 92 -25.88 7.47 -29.97
C GLU A 92 -24.54 7.64 -30.70
N SER A 93 -24.02 6.58 -31.34
CA SER A 93 -22.75 6.62 -32.09
C SER A 93 -22.79 7.62 -33.26
N ASN A 94 -23.94 7.73 -33.93
CA ASN A 94 -24.11 8.61 -35.08
C ASN A 94 -24.26 10.09 -34.69
N LYS A 95 -24.88 10.39 -33.54
CA LYS A 95 -24.99 11.78 -33.06
C LYS A 95 -23.65 12.37 -32.64
N ASP A 96 -22.80 11.56 -31.99
CA ASP A 96 -21.48 12.00 -31.57
C ASP A 96 -20.52 12.19 -32.75
N PHE A 97 -20.60 11.32 -33.77
CA PHE A 97 -19.87 11.46 -35.03
C PHE A 97 -20.21 12.77 -35.76
N ILE A 98 -21.50 13.07 -35.93
CA ILE A 98 -21.96 14.30 -36.61
C ILE A 98 -21.50 15.54 -35.83
N LYS A 99 -21.70 15.55 -34.50
CA LYS A 99 -21.32 16.68 -33.65
C LYS A 99 -19.81 16.90 -33.59
N TYR A 100 -19.02 15.84 -33.72
CA TYR A 100 -17.57 15.93 -33.78
C TYR A 100 -17.10 16.58 -35.08
N ASN A 101 -17.68 16.19 -36.22
CA ASN A 101 -17.37 16.81 -37.51
C ASN A 101 -17.86 18.26 -37.63
N GLU A 102 -18.99 18.61 -37.01
CA GLU A 102 -19.45 20.01 -36.91
C GLU A 102 -18.45 20.88 -36.14
N LYS A 103 -17.92 20.41 -35.01
CA LYS A 103 -16.88 21.14 -34.25
C LYS A 103 -15.55 21.25 -34.99
N ARG A 104 -15.19 20.28 -35.83
CA ARG A 104 -14.00 20.38 -36.70
C ARG A 104 -14.21 21.44 -37.77
N LYS A 105 -15.41 21.52 -38.34
CA LYS A 105 -15.79 22.53 -39.32
C LYS A 105 -15.77 23.95 -38.74
N GLU A 106 -16.25 24.14 -37.51
CA GLU A 106 -16.15 25.42 -36.78
C GLU A 106 -14.69 25.86 -36.52
N ARG A 107 -13.76 24.90 -36.55
CA ARG A 107 -12.32 25.13 -36.38
C ARG A 107 -11.55 25.10 -37.71
N ASN A 108 -12.24 25.12 -38.86
CA ASN A 108 -11.66 25.02 -40.20
C ASN A 108 -10.79 23.77 -40.44
N LEU A 109 -11.11 22.66 -39.79
CA LEU A 109 -10.45 21.36 -40.00
C LEU A 109 -11.33 20.45 -40.86
N GLU A 110 -10.70 19.58 -41.65
CA GLU A 110 -11.43 18.63 -42.51
C GLU A 110 -12.24 17.60 -41.69
N PRO A 111 -13.46 17.26 -42.13
CA PRO A 111 -14.29 16.24 -41.49
C PRO A 111 -13.69 14.85 -41.71
N ILE A 112 -13.84 13.98 -40.71
CA ILE A 112 -13.27 12.63 -40.72
C ILE A 112 -14.34 11.56 -40.99
N SER A 113 -13.89 10.38 -41.43
CA SER A 113 -14.73 9.21 -41.71
C SER A 113 -15.20 8.52 -40.41
N GLU A 114 -16.28 7.73 -40.48
CA GLU A 114 -16.85 7.03 -39.32
C GLU A 114 -15.89 5.98 -38.74
N GLU A 115 -15.16 5.26 -39.61
CA GLU A 115 -14.17 4.25 -39.19
C GLU A 115 -12.95 4.88 -38.47
N ASP A 116 -12.54 6.08 -38.88
CA ASP A 116 -11.45 6.79 -38.22
C ASP A 116 -11.92 7.47 -36.93
N PHE A 117 -13.19 7.87 -36.86
CA PHE A 117 -13.81 8.37 -35.63
C PHE A 117 -13.91 7.27 -34.56
N GLU A 118 -14.30 6.05 -34.93
CA GLU A 118 -14.32 4.91 -34.01
C GLU A 118 -12.92 4.57 -33.47
N LYS A 119 -11.88 4.58 -34.33
CA LYS A 119 -10.49 4.38 -33.88
C LYS A 119 -10.01 5.48 -32.92
N ILE A 120 -10.39 6.73 -33.16
CA ILE A 120 -10.06 7.86 -32.28
C ILE A 120 -10.82 7.74 -30.94
N MET A 121 -12.09 7.32 -30.96
CA MET A 121 -12.88 7.07 -29.76
C MET A 121 -12.38 5.89 -28.94
N ASP A 122 -11.89 4.83 -29.58
CA ASP A 122 -11.23 3.71 -28.92
C ASP A 122 -9.91 4.15 -28.27
N GLN A 123 -9.13 4.98 -28.95
CA GLN A 123 -7.89 5.56 -28.39
C GLN A 123 -8.15 6.52 -27.23
N LEU A 124 -9.22 7.32 -27.27
CA LEU A 124 -9.61 8.23 -26.19
C LEU A 124 -10.25 7.49 -25.00
N SER A 125 -10.97 6.39 -25.25
CA SER A 125 -11.46 5.49 -24.20
C SER A 125 -10.31 4.73 -23.51
N LEU A 126 -9.16 4.60 -24.19
CA LEU A 126 -7.90 4.06 -23.67
C LEU A 126 -7.01 5.14 -23.00
N SER A 127 -7.27 6.44 -23.23
CA SER A 127 -6.44 7.56 -22.76
C SER A 127 -7.23 8.59 -21.93
N GLY A 128 -8.05 8.11 -20.99
CA GLY A 128 -8.62 8.93 -19.92
C GLY A 128 -7.69 9.06 -18.72
N SER A 129 -6.45 9.50 -18.93
CA SER A 129 -5.49 9.94 -17.90
C SER A 129 -4.47 10.89 -18.54
N GLU A 130 -4.75 12.19 -18.40
CA GLU A 130 -3.92 13.40 -18.59
C GLU A 130 -2.66 13.34 -19.48
N THR A 131 -2.63 14.19 -20.50
CA THR A 131 -1.39 14.83 -20.98
C THR A 131 -1.74 16.20 -21.59
N GLU A 132 -1.46 17.26 -20.83
CA GLU A 132 -1.31 18.61 -21.36
C GLU A 132 -0.03 18.66 -22.22
N PRO A 133 -0.04 19.28 -23.41
CA PRO A 133 1.17 19.50 -24.19
C PRO A 133 1.98 20.67 -23.62
N SER A 134 3.30 20.52 -23.70
CA SER A 134 4.29 21.54 -23.35
C SER A 134 4.50 22.50 -24.51
N GLU A 135 4.57 23.80 -24.21
CA GLU A 135 5.25 24.79 -25.05
C GLU A 135 6.12 25.69 -24.17
N ASP A 136 7.35 25.89 -24.65
CA ASP A 136 8.44 26.63 -24.03
C ASP A 136 8.37 28.15 -24.29
N GLU A 137 9.04 28.89 -23.38
CA GLU A 137 9.63 30.24 -23.48
C GLU A 137 8.74 31.49 -23.68
N THR A 138 8.71 32.36 -22.66
CA THR A 138 9.40 33.67 -22.64
C THR A 138 9.25 34.36 -21.26
N GLY A 139 10.27 35.13 -20.86
CA GLY A 139 10.54 35.53 -19.47
C GLY A 139 9.88 36.80 -18.93
N GLY A 140 10.17 37.10 -17.65
CA GLY A 140 9.73 38.34 -16.99
C GLY A 140 9.75 38.28 -15.45
N ILE A 141 10.93 38.55 -14.87
CA ILE A 141 11.27 39.18 -13.58
C ILE A 141 10.08 39.61 -12.66
N LEU A 142 10.08 39.17 -11.38
CA LEU A 142 10.11 40.01 -10.14
C LEU A 142 9.70 39.22 -8.87
N ASP A 143 10.68 39.02 -7.98
CA ASP A 143 10.71 39.22 -6.52
C ASP A 143 9.57 38.83 -5.53
N ASN A 144 10.01 38.05 -4.52
CA ASN A 144 9.80 38.22 -3.06
C ASN A 144 8.41 37.99 -2.43
N LYS A 145 8.26 36.92 -1.61
CA LYS A 145 8.30 36.96 -0.12
C LYS A 145 7.83 35.66 0.55
N ASP A 146 8.47 35.39 1.69
CA ASP A 146 8.19 34.38 2.71
C ASP A 146 6.72 34.26 3.16
N SER A 147 6.30 33.05 3.56
CA SER A 147 5.90 32.74 4.96
C SER A 147 5.25 31.36 5.13
N LYS A 148 5.78 30.59 6.09
CA LYS A 148 5.13 29.69 7.08
C LYS A 148 3.77 29.06 6.73
N SER A 149 3.68 27.72 6.75
CA SER A 149 3.30 26.92 7.94
C SER A 149 2.89 25.48 7.55
N GLU A 150 3.63 24.52 8.10
CA GLU A 150 3.21 23.15 8.46
C GLU A 150 2.03 23.27 9.46
N ASP A 151 1.14 22.33 9.76
CA ASP A 151 0.84 20.93 9.42
C ASP A 151 -0.61 20.71 9.96
N ILE A 152 -1.20 19.52 9.79
CA ILE A 152 -2.09 18.82 10.77
C ILE A 152 -3.00 17.81 10.04
N THR A 153 -3.01 16.58 10.56
CA THR A 153 -3.85 15.40 10.27
C THR A 153 -3.36 14.41 9.20
N LYS A 154 -2.34 13.63 9.56
CA LYS A 154 -2.24 12.21 9.15
C LYS A 154 -1.78 11.35 10.32
N ASP A 155 -2.75 10.86 11.08
CA ASP A 155 -2.53 9.71 11.94
C ASP A 155 -2.86 8.40 11.22
N HIS A 156 -1.91 7.48 11.30
CA HIS A 156 -2.07 6.02 11.22
C HIS A 156 -2.38 5.42 9.84
N VAL A 157 -1.33 5.24 9.04
CA VAL A 157 -0.65 3.95 8.77
C VAL A 157 0.33 4.24 7.63
N ASN A 158 1.55 4.62 8.00
CA ASN A 158 2.66 4.72 7.08
C ASN A 158 3.85 3.99 7.70
N THR A 159 4.01 2.72 7.38
CA THR A 159 5.33 2.09 7.32
C THR A 159 6.07 2.68 6.12
N LYS A 160 6.41 3.96 6.24
CA LYS A 160 7.58 4.51 5.55
C LYS A 160 8.76 3.88 6.27
N THR A 161 9.46 3.00 5.58
CA THR A 161 10.84 2.66 5.91
C THR A 161 11.60 3.97 6.01
N SER A 162 11.82 4.40 7.24
CA SER A 162 12.73 5.46 7.56
C SER A 162 14.10 5.07 7.02
N ASN A 163 14.67 5.92 6.17
CA ASN A 163 16.11 5.99 5.94
C ASN A 163 16.79 6.51 7.22
N ILE A 164 16.58 5.80 8.33
CA ILE A 164 17.39 5.87 9.54
C ILE A 164 18.14 4.54 9.50
N VAL A 165 19.42 4.59 9.11
CA VAL A 165 20.33 3.48 9.31
C VAL A 165 20.31 3.18 10.82
N PRO A 166 19.80 2.03 11.27
CA PRO A 166 19.95 1.63 12.65
C PRO A 166 21.45 1.42 12.86
N GLU A 167 22.06 2.16 13.80
CA GLU A 167 23.43 1.89 14.24
C GLU A 167 23.51 0.41 14.68
N GLY A 168 24.29 -0.38 13.94
CA GLY A 168 24.58 -1.78 14.27
C GLY A 168 24.02 -2.88 13.34
N GLN A 169 23.54 -2.57 12.12
CA GLN A 169 23.29 -3.63 11.13
C GLN A 169 24.49 -3.77 10.17
N ASP A 170 25.14 -4.93 10.22
CA ASP A 170 26.15 -5.31 9.24
C ASP A 170 25.50 -5.44 7.85
N SER A 171 26.18 -4.89 6.84
CA SER A 171 25.76 -4.97 5.44
C SER A 171 25.65 -6.43 4.98
N SER A 172 24.45 -6.90 4.68
CA SER A 172 24.24 -8.26 4.16
C SER A 172 24.38 -8.30 2.64
N ILE A 173 25.21 -9.20 2.14
CA ILE A 173 25.41 -9.43 0.71
C ILE A 173 24.47 -10.56 0.29
N SER A 174 23.63 -10.41 -0.74
CA SER A 174 22.81 -11.51 -1.25
C SER A 174 22.35 -11.27 -2.68
N PHE A 175 22.11 -12.33 -3.45
CA PHE A 175 21.44 -12.22 -4.76
C PHE A 175 19.96 -11.79 -4.62
N LEU A 176 19.39 -11.85 -3.41
CA LEU A 176 18.02 -11.41 -3.12
C LEU A 176 17.92 -9.88 -2.96
N ASN A 177 19.02 -9.20 -2.68
CA ASN A 177 19.09 -7.77 -2.35
C ASN A 177 18.98 -6.86 -3.58
N THR A 178 18.20 -7.25 -4.58
CA THR A 178 17.97 -6.51 -5.83
C THR A 178 16.88 -5.45 -5.73
N ARG A 179 16.19 -5.33 -4.57
CA ARG A 179 14.95 -4.56 -4.37
C ARG A 179 13.87 -4.81 -5.45
N SER A 180 13.95 -5.96 -6.10
CA SER A 180 13.21 -6.35 -7.30
C SER A 180 12.68 -7.78 -7.17
N PRO A 181 11.56 -8.15 -7.84
CA PRO A 181 11.08 -9.53 -7.87
C PRO A 181 11.99 -10.47 -8.70
N PHE A 182 13.02 -9.92 -9.36
CA PHE A 182 13.96 -10.65 -10.20
C PHE A 182 15.26 -11.00 -9.46
N VAL A 183 15.78 -12.18 -9.78
CA VAL A 183 17.19 -12.55 -9.68
C VAL A 183 17.87 -12.02 -10.94
N LEU A 184 18.99 -11.30 -10.77
CA LEU A 184 19.72 -10.71 -11.89
C LEU A 184 20.90 -11.59 -12.26
N LEU A 185 21.05 -11.84 -13.56
CA LEU A 185 22.10 -12.65 -14.16
C LEU A 185 22.88 -11.79 -15.16
N LYS A 186 24.20 -11.75 -15.01
CA LYS A 186 25.10 -11.14 -15.99
C LYS A 186 25.35 -12.15 -17.12
N SER A 187 25.45 -11.68 -18.35
CA SER A 187 25.78 -12.50 -19.51
C SER A 187 26.81 -11.77 -20.37
N ALA A 188 27.66 -12.53 -21.07
CA ALA A 188 28.60 -11.97 -22.04
C ALA A 188 27.91 -11.48 -23.34
N ASP A 189 26.67 -11.92 -23.58
CA ASP A 189 25.91 -11.60 -24.78
C ASP A 189 25.25 -10.21 -24.72
N LEU A 190 25.15 -9.65 -23.51
CA LEU A 190 24.57 -8.35 -23.24
C LEU A 190 25.65 -7.31 -22.88
N PRO A 191 25.44 -6.01 -23.23
CA PRO A 191 26.32 -4.94 -22.76
C PRO A 191 26.29 -4.82 -21.23
N ASP A 192 27.38 -4.33 -20.60
CA ASP A 192 27.53 -4.25 -19.14
C ASP A 192 26.44 -3.45 -18.40
N ASP A 193 25.73 -2.57 -19.11
CA ASP A 193 24.59 -1.80 -18.57
C ASP A 193 23.32 -2.65 -18.40
N PHE A 194 23.25 -3.83 -19.04
CA PHE A 194 22.09 -4.70 -19.10
C PHE A 194 22.37 -6.07 -18.47
N CYS A 195 21.31 -6.70 -17.96
CA CYS A 195 21.34 -8.00 -17.32
C CYS A 195 20.05 -8.76 -17.63
N TYR A 196 20.08 -10.08 -17.47
CA TYR A 196 18.89 -10.90 -17.55
C TYR A 196 18.19 -10.96 -16.19
N GLY A 197 16.90 -10.67 -16.17
CA GLY A 197 16.01 -10.81 -15.03
C GLY A 197 15.27 -12.14 -15.08
N LEU A 198 15.31 -12.87 -13.98
CA LEU A 198 14.58 -14.13 -13.78
C LEU A 198 13.71 -14.02 -12.53
N TYR A 199 12.42 -14.36 -12.62
CA TYR A 199 11.55 -14.25 -11.44
C TYR A 199 11.96 -15.17 -10.29
N LYS A 200 12.07 -14.62 -9.08
CA LYS A 200 12.41 -15.40 -7.87
C LYS A 200 11.44 -16.57 -7.63
N THR A 201 10.16 -16.37 -7.95
CA THR A 201 9.11 -17.39 -7.78
C THR A 201 9.27 -18.56 -8.75
N THR A 202 9.72 -18.34 -9.98
CA THR A 202 9.82 -19.41 -10.99
C THR A 202 10.91 -20.41 -10.61
N VAL A 203 12.08 -19.91 -10.18
CA VAL A 203 13.22 -20.73 -9.75
C VAL A 203 13.24 -21.11 -8.26
N ASN A 204 12.18 -20.84 -7.50
CA ASN A 204 12.14 -21.09 -6.05
C ASN A 204 13.28 -20.40 -5.26
N ALA A 205 13.82 -19.31 -5.80
CA ALA A 205 14.89 -18.54 -5.18
C ALA A 205 14.31 -17.51 -4.19
N LEU A 206 13.56 -18.01 -3.20
CA LEU A 206 13.01 -17.22 -2.09
C LEU A 206 13.90 -17.28 -0.84
N SER A 207 14.77 -18.28 -0.76
CA SER A 207 15.74 -18.46 0.31
C SER A 207 17.16 -18.16 -0.18
N PRO A 208 18.05 -17.64 0.70
CA PRO A 208 19.44 -17.33 0.34
C PRO A 208 20.28 -18.58 0.05
N LYS A 209 19.79 -19.78 0.43
CA LYS A 209 20.42 -21.07 0.15
C LYS A 209 20.06 -21.65 -1.23
N ALA A 210 19.14 -21.01 -1.95
CA ALA A 210 18.72 -21.48 -3.27
C ALA A 210 19.82 -21.22 -4.31
N ASP A 211 20.03 -22.18 -5.22
CA ASP A 211 20.92 -22.03 -6.38
C ASP A 211 20.08 -21.84 -7.66
N PRO A 212 19.78 -20.59 -8.06
CA PRO A 212 18.96 -20.31 -9.24
C PRO A 212 19.63 -20.78 -10.55
N LEU A 213 20.97 -20.73 -10.63
CA LEU A 213 21.70 -21.13 -11.83
C LEU A 213 21.74 -22.66 -11.95
N GLY A 214 21.88 -23.37 -10.82
CA GLY A 214 21.77 -24.83 -10.77
C GLY A 214 20.42 -25.33 -11.28
N VAL A 215 19.32 -24.67 -10.89
CA VAL A 215 17.96 -24.99 -11.37
C VAL A 215 17.84 -24.78 -12.89
N LEU A 216 18.32 -23.64 -13.42
CA LEU A 216 18.31 -23.38 -14.85
C LEU A 216 19.13 -24.42 -15.64
N LYS A 217 20.31 -24.77 -15.16
CA LYS A 217 21.15 -25.81 -15.76
C LYS A 217 20.46 -27.17 -15.72
N GLN A 218 19.76 -27.49 -14.63
CA GLN A 218 18.99 -28.74 -14.50
C GLN A 218 17.87 -28.81 -15.54
N TRP A 219 17.09 -27.74 -15.73
CA TRP A 219 16.01 -27.71 -16.70
C TRP A 219 16.50 -27.90 -18.14
N ASN A 220 17.67 -27.35 -18.47
CA ASN A 220 18.25 -27.40 -19.82
C ASN A 220 19.13 -28.61 -20.10
N LYS A 221 19.22 -29.60 -19.19
CA LYS A 221 19.88 -30.88 -19.49
C LYS A 221 19.17 -31.61 -20.65
N PRO A 222 19.91 -32.31 -21.53
CA PRO A 222 19.32 -32.97 -22.71
C PRO A 222 18.22 -33.99 -22.35
N GLU A 223 18.36 -34.68 -21.22
CA GLU A 223 17.34 -35.60 -20.69
C GLU A 223 16.01 -34.92 -20.33
N ASN A 224 16.07 -33.67 -19.87
CA ASN A 224 14.89 -32.89 -19.52
C ASN A 224 14.31 -32.17 -20.74
N LYS A 225 15.16 -31.73 -21.68
CA LYS A 225 14.73 -31.17 -22.98
C LYS A 225 13.90 -32.19 -23.78
N SER A 226 14.26 -33.47 -23.76
CA SER A 226 13.50 -34.53 -24.46
C SER A 226 12.15 -34.85 -23.80
N LYS A 227 12.07 -34.76 -22.46
CA LYS A 227 10.85 -35.02 -21.67
C LYS A 227 9.98 -33.79 -21.43
N LEU A 228 10.21 -32.71 -22.17
CA LEU A 228 9.53 -31.44 -21.96
C LEU A 228 8.01 -31.50 -22.19
N ALA A 229 7.57 -32.40 -23.09
CA ALA A 229 6.15 -32.62 -23.37
C ALA A 229 5.38 -33.20 -22.18
N ASP A 230 6.06 -34.00 -21.34
CA ASP A 230 5.45 -34.67 -20.18
C ASP A 230 5.32 -33.73 -18.98
N LYS A 231 6.12 -32.66 -18.94
CA LYS A 231 6.11 -31.65 -17.88
C LYS A 231 5.01 -30.63 -18.10
N MET A 232 4.33 -30.29 -17.01
CA MET A 232 3.22 -29.34 -17.03
C MET A 232 3.18 -28.43 -15.81
N SER A 233 2.48 -27.32 -15.95
CA SER A 233 2.20 -26.39 -14.85
C SER A 233 0.77 -25.88 -14.92
N ALA A 234 0.19 -25.60 -13.76
CA ALA A 234 -1.17 -25.11 -13.63
C ALA A 234 -1.17 -23.61 -13.33
N LEU A 235 -2.01 -22.85 -14.01
CA LEU A 235 -2.22 -21.42 -13.79
C LEU A 235 -3.68 -21.18 -13.46
N PHE A 236 -3.94 -20.53 -12.33
CA PHE A 236 -5.28 -20.17 -11.87
C PHE A 236 -5.36 -18.69 -11.53
N MET A 237 -6.38 -18.01 -12.06
CA MET A 237 -6.67 -16.62 -11.78
C MET A 237 -8.15 -16.48 -11.42
N ILE A 238 -8.44 -15.91 -10.25
CA ILE A 238 -9.79 -15.67 -9.77
C ILE A 238 -9.92 -14.27 -9.17
N GLY A 239 -10.95 -13.52 -9.61
CA GLY A 239 -11.23 -12.20 -9.09
C GLY A 239 -12.43 -11.53 -9.76
N GLY A 240 -13.22 -10.80 -8.97
CA GLY A 240 -14.33 -9.98 -9.50
C GLY A 240 -15.40 -10.76 -10.26
N GLY A 241 -15.59 -12.06 -9.96
CA GLY A 241 -16.54 -12.93 -10.66
C GLY A 241 -15.98 -13.61 -11.90
N HIS A 242 -14.70 -13.39 -12.20
CA HIS A 242 -13.98 -14.07 -13.27
C HIS A 242 -13.12 -15.16 -12.70
N PHE A 243 -13.12 -16.29 -13.38
CA PHE A 243 -12.16 -17.37 -13.18
C PHE A 243 -11.55 -17.74 -14.52
N ALA A 244 -10.25 -17.93 -14.54
CA ALA A 244 -9.53 -18.54 -15.65
C ALA A 244 -8.54 -19.56 -15.07
N GLY A 245 -8.60 -20.80 -15.56
CA GLY A 245 -7.68 -21.87 -15.20
C GLY A 245 -7.12 -22.52 -16.45
N ALA A 246 -5.85 -22.91 -16.42
CA ALA A 246 -5.25 -23.73 -17.47
C ALA A 246 -4.15 -24.65 -16.96
N ILE A 247 -4.02 -25.80 -17.61
CA ILE A 247 -2.88 -26.71 -17.53
C ILE A 247 -2.07 -26.51 -18.81
N ILE A 248 -0.80 -26.14 -18.66
CA ILE A 248 0.09 -25.76 -19.75
C ILE A 248 1.25 -26.75 -19.82
N SER A 249 1.54 -27.27 -21.01
CA SER A 249 2.73 -28.09 -21.25
C SER A 249 3.95 -27.17 -21.36
N HIS A 250 5.09 -27.63 -20.85
CA HIS A 250 6.34 -26.89 -20.98
C HIS A 250 6.91 -26.94 -22.40
N LYS A 251 6.39 -27.81 -23.28
CA LYS A 251 6.80 -27.82 -24.69
C LYS A 251 6.08 -26.72 -25.48
N PRO A 252 6.78 -25.73 -26.05
CA PRO A 252 6.15 -24.70 -26.86
C PRO A 252 5.67 -25.26 -28.20
N ILE A 253 4.62 -24.65 -28.75
CA ILE A 253 4.10 -24.93 -30.10
C ILE A 253 4.95 -24.16 -31.11
N GLU A 254 5.31 -24.82 -32.21
CA GLU A 254 6.00 -24.16 -33.31
C GLU A 254 5.05 -23.23 -34.07
N THR A 255 5.37 -21.94 -34.07
CA THR A 255 4.59 -20.88 -34.74
C THR A 255 5.14 -20.48 -36.11
N LYS A 256 6.06 -21.28 -36.68
CA LYS A 256 6.65 -21.00 -38.01
C LYS A 256 5.55 -21.07 -39.06
N GLY A 257 5.29 -19.96 -39.75
CA GLY A 257 4.28 -19.86 -40.82
C GLY A 257 2.94 -19.26 -40.39
N ASN A 258 2.75 -18.96 -39.09
CA ASN A 258 1.56 -18.25 -38.64
C ASN A 258 1.65 -16.76 -38.97
N LYS A 259 0.51 -16.16 -39.33
CA LYS A 259 0.38 -14.70 -39.53
C LYS A 259 0.02 -14.03 -38.22
N GLY A 260 0.63 -12.89 -37.93
CA GLY A 260 0.33 -12.07 -36.75
C GLY A 260 1.47 -11.14 -36.39
N THR A 261 1.20 -10.26 -35.43
CA THR A 261 2.22 -9.44 -34.76
C THR A 261 3.14 -10.33 -33.91
N GLN A 262 4.32 -9.83 -33.54
CA GLN A 262 5.28 -10.59 -32.73
C GLN A 262 4.65 -11.10 -31.41
N GLN A 263 3.90 -10.24 -30.71
CA GLN A 263 3.21 -10.59 -29.47
C GLN A 263 2.15 -11.69 -29.66
N GLU A 264 1.44 -11.70 -30.78
CA GLU A 264 0.47 -12.75 -31.08
C GLU A 264 1.16 -14.09 -31.35
N LEU A 265 2.30 -14.08 -32.05
CA LEU A 265 3.10 -15.27 -32.27
C LEU A 265 3.68 -15.82 -30.95
N GLU A 266 4.08 -14.94 -30.03
CA GLU A 266 4.51 -15.32 -28.69
C GLU A 266 3.36 -16.01 -27.93
N LEU A 267 2.15 -15.44 -27.94
CA LEU A 267 0.98 -16.03 -27.29
C LEU A 267 0.52 -17.35 -27.95
N GLN A 268 0.70 -17.50 -29.27
CA GLN A 268 0.40 -18.73 -29.99
C GLN A 268 1.38 -19.87 -29.68
N SER A 269 2.59 -19.56 -29.22
CA SER A 269 3.58 -20.57 -28.83
C SER A 269 3.19 -21.35 -27.56
N VAL A 270 2.23 -20.86 -26.79
CA VAL A 270 1.81 -21.47 -25.53
C VAL A 270 0.93 -22.71 -25.76
N SER A 271 1.40 -23.87 -25.31
CA SER A 271 0.69 -25.16 -25.40
C SER A 271 -0.29 -25.38 -24.24
N LEU A 272 -1.57 -25.06 -24.47
CA LEU A 272 -2.64 -25.31 -23.50
C LEU A 272 -3.14 -26.76 -23.62
N LEU A 273 -2.88 -27.60 -22.62
CA LEU A 273 -3.40 -28.97 -22.55
C LEU A 273 -4.88 -28.99 -22.17
N GLN A 274 -5.24 -28.18 -21.18
CA GLN A 274 -6.61 -27.98 -20.72
C GLN A 274 -6.77 -26.53 -20.31
N HIS A 275 -7.90 -25.91 -20.64
CA HIS A 275 -8.21 -24.56 -20.15
C HIS A 275 -9.72 -24.38 -19.95
N LYS A 276 -10.09 -23.57 -18.97
CA LYS A 276 -11.49 -23.23 -18.70
C LYS A 276 -11.60 -21.82 -18.13
N THR A 277 -12.65 -21.12 -18.54
CA THR A 277 -12.97 -19.78 -18.02
C THR A 277 -14.42 -19.73 -17.59
N TYR A 278 -14.69 -19.15 -16.43
CA TYR A 278 -16.04 -18.88 -15.93
C TYR A 278 -16.21 -17.40 -15.68
N HIS A 279 -17.44 -16.92 -15.88
CA HIS A 279 -17.83 -15.56 -15.51
C HIS A 279 -19.21 -15.57 -14.87
N ARG A 280 -19.30 -14.99 -13.68
CA ARG A 280 -20.57 -14.70 -13.00
C ARG A 280 -20.56 -13.28 -12.45
N TYR A 281 -21.71 -12.61 -12.53
CA TYR A 281 -21.87 -11.25 -12.02
C TYR A 281 -21.87 -11.24 -10.48
N THR A 282 -20.74 -10.91 -9.87
CA THR A 282 -20.54 -10.93 -8.41
C THR A 282 -20.26 -9.54 -7.81
N THR A 283 -19.95 -8.55 -8.63
CA THR A 283 -19.55 -7.20 -8.18
C THR A 283 -20.61 -6.14 -8.50
N ARG A 284 -20.50 -4.96 -7.88
CA ARG A 284 -21.33 -3.78 -8.17
C ARG A 284 -20.69 -2.95 -9.29
N ARG A 285 -21.44 -2.68 -10.37
CA ARG A 285 -21.00 -1.95 -11.58
C ARG A 285 -20.26 -0.62 -11.30
N LYS A 286 -20.58 0.09 -10.21
CA LYS A 286 -20.00 1.41 -9.87
C LYS A 286 -19.10 1.43 -8.62
N GLN A 287 -19.08 0.38 -7.81
CA GLN A 287 -18.37 0.37 -6.52
C GLN A 287 -17.12 -0.51 -6.52
N GLY A 288 -17.02 -1.46 -7.47
CA GLY A 288 -15.94 -2.45 -7.47
C GLY A 288 -15.97 -3.37 -6.23
N GLY A 289 -15.10 -4.38 -6.21
CA GLY A 289 -14.97 -5.33 -5.09
C GLY A 289 -16.04 -6.45 -5.06
N SER A 290 -15.66 -7.61 -4.52
CA SER A 290 -16.57 -8.75 -4.33
C SER A 290 -17.61 -8.46 -3.23
N GLN A 291 -18.80 -9.07 -3.34
CA GLN A 291 -19.86 -8.91 -2.34
C GLN A 291 -19.42 -9.46 -0.98
N SER A 292 -18.69 -10.58 -0.97
CA SER A 292 -18.07 -11.12 0.26
C SER A 292 -17.11 -10.15 0.95
N THR A 293 -16.29 -9.40 0.21
CA THR A 293 -15.37 -8.40 0.80
C THR A 293 -16.15 -7.24 1.42
N MET A 294 -17.22 -6.80 0.76
CA MET A 294 -18.12 -5.76 1.29
C MET A 294 -18.87 -6.23 2.54
N ASP A 295 -19.36 -7.46 2.54
CA ASP A 295 -20.08 -8.02 3.69
C ASP A 295 -19.17 -8.17 4.92
N ASN A 296 -17.89 -8.48 4.72
CA ASN A 296 -16.92 -8.58 5.80
C ASN A 296 -16.48 -7.21 6.36
N SER A 297 -16.53 -6.14 5.54
CA SER A 297 -16.08 -4.81 5.93
C SER A 297 -17.19 -3.89 6.44
N LYS A 298 -18.38 -3.94 5.83
CA LYS A 298 -19.52 -3.04 6.14
C LYS A 298 -20.76 -3.78 6.63
N GLY A 299 -20.64 -5.08 6.90
CA GLY A 299 -21.73 -5.93 7.35
C GLY A 299 -22.59 -6.47 6.20
N LYS A 300 -23.35 -7.53 6.50
CA LYS A 300 -24.18 -8.24 5.52
C LYS A 300 -25.39 -7.41 5.11
N ALA A 301 -25.35 -6.82 3.92
CA ALA A 301 -26.53 -6.19 3.32
C ALA A 301 -27.65 -7.22 3.06
N LYS A 302 -28.91 -6.83 3.22
CA LYS A 302 -30.11 -7.67 3.01
C LYS A 302 -30.95 -7.21 1.79
N SER A 303 -30.31 -6.82 0.70
CA SER A 303 -31.02 -6.45 -0.54
C SER A 303 -31.04 -7.59 -1.55
N ALA A 304 -32.06 -7.65 -2.41
CA ALA A 304 -32.17 -8.66 -3.48
C ALA A 304 -30.89 -8.72 -4.35
N GLY A 305 -30.32 -7.56 -4.70
CA GLY A 305 -29.06 -7.49 -5.44
C GLY A 305 -27.82 -7.96 -4.68
N SER A 306 -27.81 -7.89 -3.34
CA SER A 306 -26.74 -8.51 -2.53
C SER A 306 -26.90 -10.03 -2.44
N THR A 307 -28.13 -10.53 -2.34
CA THR A 307 -28.42 -11.98 -2.32
C THR A 307 -28.03 -12.63 -3.64
N LEU A 308 -28.40 -12.03 -4.78
CA LEU A 308 -28.05 -12.56 -6.10
C LEU A 308 -26.53 -12.65 -6.32
N ARG A 309 -25.77 -11.64 -5.86
CA ARG A 309 -24.30 -11.68 -5.94
C ARG A 309 -23.69 -12.76 -5.05
N ARG A 310 -24.23 -12.97 -3.84
CA ARG A 310 -23.79 -14.08 -2.96
C ARG A 310 -24.05 -15.44 -3.60
N TYR A 311 -25.24 -15.62 -4.18
CA TYR A 311 -25.59 -16.84 -4.91
C TYR A 311 -24.62 -17.07 -6.09
N ASN A 312 -24.35 -16.04 -6.89
CA ASN A 312 -23.37 -16.12 -7.98
C ASN A 312 -21.94 -16.42 -7.50
N GLU A 313 -21.52 -15.90 -6.34
CA GLU A 313 -20.22 -16.23 -5.73
C GLU A 313 -20.17 -17.71 -5.28
N GLN A 314 -21.27 -18.24 -4.74
CA GLN A 314 -21.39 -19.64 -4.33
C GLN A 314 -21.36 -20.58 -5.53
N GLU A 315 -22.13 -20.28 -6.57
CA GLU A 315 -22.14 -21.06 -7.82
C GLU A 315 -20.78 -21.02 -8.50
N LEU A 316 -20.12 -19.85 -8.56
CA LEU A 316 -18.74 -19.77 -9.09
C LEU A 316 -17.77 -20.63 -8.27
N THR A 317 -17.92 -20.64 -6.94
CA THR A 317 -17.09 -21.46 -6.06
C THR A 317 -17.34 -22.95 -6.33
N LYS A 318 -18.58 -23.36 -6.55
CA LYS A 318 -18.95 -24.73 -6.89
C LYS A 318 -18.36 -25.15 -8.24
N ASP A 319 -18.59 -24.37 -9.30
CA ASP A 319 -18.07 -24.62 -10.65
C ASP A 319 -16.54 -24.80 -10.65
N VAL A 320 -15.84 -23.95 -9.89
CA VAL A 320 -14.37 -24.00 -9.77
C VAL A 320 -13.91 -25.24 -9.02
N ARG A 321 -14.60 -25.63 -7.94
CA ARG A 321 -14.26 -26.85 -7.18
C ARG A 321 -14.49 -28.12 -7.99
N ASP A 322 -15.59 -28.17 -8.73
CA ASP A 322 -15.90 -29.29 -9.62
C ASP A 322 -14.83 -29.42 -10.71
N LEU A 323 -14.37 -28.29 -11.28
CA LEU A 323 -13.27 -28.27 -12.23
C LEU A 323 -11.96 -28.78 -11.62
N LEU A 324 -11.60 -28.30 -10.42
CA LEU A 324 -10.38 -28.75 -9.74
C LEU A 324 -10.41 -30.26 -9.44
N SER A 325 -11.56 -30.79 -9.02
CA SER A 325 -11.75 -32.23 -8.80
C SER A 325 -11.56 -33.03 -10.09
N GLN A 326 -12.09 -32.55 -11.22
CA GLN A 326 -11.86 -33.17 -12.54
C GLN A 326 -10.38 -33.11 -12.95
N TRP A 327 -9.69 -32.01 -12.61
CA TRP A 327 -8.28 -31.81 -12.96
C TRP A 327 -7.29 -32.42 -11.96
N LYS A 328 -7.75 -33.05 -10.87
CA LYS A 328 -6.90 -33.67 -9.84
C LYS A 328 -5.77 -34.54 -10.43
N PRO A 329 -6.01 -35.46 -11.40
CA PRO A 329 -4.94 -36.28 -11.98
C PRO A 329 -3.89 -35.48 -12.77
N LEU A 330 -4.27 -34.31 -13.31
CA LEU A 330 -3.36 -33.41 -14.01
C LEU A 330 -2.57 -32.55 -13.01
N LEU A 331 -3.24 -32.08 -11.95
CA LEU A 331 -2.63 -31.28 -10.89
C LEU A 331 -1.56 -32.06 -10.12
N ASP A 332 -1.77 -33.35 -9.89
CA ASP A 332 -0.79 -34.21 -9.22
C ASP A 332 0.53 -34.31 -10.02
N ARG A 333 0.46 -34.21 -11.36
CA ARG A 333 1.63 -34.23 -12.26
C ARG A 333 2.24 -32.85 -12.52
N CYS A 334 1.63 -31.76 -12.03
CA CYS A 334 2.15 -30.41 -12.25
C CYS A 334 3.39 -30.16 -11.40
N GLU A 335 4.42 -29.57 -12.00
CA GLU A 335 5.64 -29.15 -11.28
C GLU A 335 5.39 -27.89 -10.44
N ASN A 336 4.64 -26.93 -11.00
CA ASN A 336 4.35 -25.64 -10.40
C ASN A 336 2.87 -25.30 -10.57
N ILE A 337 2.29 -24.67 -9.55
CA ILE A 337 0.90 -24.22 -9.52
C ILE A 337 0.89 -22.73 -9.20
N PHE A 338 0.65 -21.89 -10.21
CA PHE A 338 0.58 -20.45 -10.05
C PHE A 338 -0.85 -20.01 -9.77
N ILE A 339 -1.06 -19.31 -8.65
CA ILE A 339 -2.40 -18.89 -8.21
C ILE A 339 -2.44 -17.38 -8.00
N LYS A 340 -3.40 -16.73 -8.64
CA LYS A 340 -3.83 -15.36 -8.36
C LYS A 340 -5.24 -15.39 -7.79
N ALA A 341 -5.38 -15.08 -6.51
CA ALA A 341 -6.69 -14.89 -5.89
C ALA A 341 -6.85 -13.45 -5.40
N SER A 342 -7.94 -12.78 -5.79
CA SER A 342 -8.28 -11.44 -5.29
C SER A 342 -9.18 -11.55 -4.05
N GLY A 343 -8.57 -11.48 -2.86
CA GLY A 343 -9.26 -11.54 -1.57
C GLY A 343 -9.25 -12.92 -0.91
N ALA A 344 -9.55 -12.95 0.39
CA ALA A 344 -9.45 -14.15 1.22
C ALA A 344 -10.44 -15.26 0.81
N THR A 345 -11.66 -14.88 0.41
CA THR A 345 -12.69 -15.84 -0.03
C THR A 345 -12.23 -16.60 -1.27
N SER A 346 -11.74 -15.90 -2.28
CA SER A 346 -11.28 -16.52 -3.52
C SER A 346 -10.05 -17.40 -3.32
N HIS A 347 -9.19 -17.08 -2.33
CA HIS A 347 -8.09 -17.96 -1.95
C HIS A 347 -8.59 -19.28 -1.33
N LYS A 348 -9.59 -19.21 -0.44
CA LYS A 348 -10.25 -20.39 0.15
C LYS A 348 -11.08 -21.21 -0.84
N THR A 349 -11.48 -20.62 -1.97
CA THR A 349 -12.14 -21.35 -3.07
C THR A 349 -11.18 -22.33 -3.74
N LEU A 350 -9.90 -21.97 -3.88
CA LEU A 350 -8.90 -22.76 -4.61
C LEU A 350 -8.07 -23.68 -3.71
N ILE A 351 -7.76 -23.26 -2.48
CA ILE A 351 -6.78 -23.93 -1.61
C ILE A 351 -7.45 -24.30 -0.29
N GLY A 352 -7.19 -25.53 0.19
CA GLY A 352 -7.39 -25.88 1.59
C GLY A 352 -8.85 -26.04 2.05
N TYR A 353 -9.78 -26.30 1.12
CA TYR A 353 -11.15 -26.68 1.45
C TYR A 353 -11.28 -28.20 1.65
N SER A 354 -12.39 -28.67 2.22
CA SER A 354 -12.67 -30.10 2.41
C SER A 354 -12.58 -30.85 1.08
N ASP A 355 -11.73 -31.88 0.99
CA ASP A 355 -11.42 -32.64 -0.23
C ASP A 355 -10.76 -31.84 -1.38
N ALA A 356 -10.10 -30.73 -1.06
CA ALA A 356 -9.38 -29.94 -2.06
C ALA A 356 -8.25 -30.75 -2.74
N PRO A 357 -8.16 -30.75 -4.08
CA PRO A 357 -7.00 -31.29 -4.79
C PRO A 357 -5.69 -30.56 -4.45
N ILE A 358 -5.78 -29.30 -3.99
CA ILE A 358 -4.64 -28.46 -3.63
C ILE A 358 -4.66 -28.19 -2.12
N ALA A 359 -3.67 -28.72 -1.41
CA ALA A 359 -3.55 -28.60 0.04
C ALA A 359 -3.01 -27.23 0.50
N THR A 360 -3.36 -26.83 1.72
CA THR A 360 -2.79 -25.63 2.35
C THR A 360 -1.32 -25.86 2.66
N GLY A 361 -0.43 -25.09 2.01
CA GLY A 361 1.02 -25.19 2.24
C GLY A 361 1.77 -26.11 1.27
N ASP A 362 1.15 -26.54 0.16
CA ASP A 362 1.86 -27.27 -0.90
C ASP A 362 3.01 -26.40 -1.49
N PRO A 363 4.26 -26.90 -1.49
CA PRO A 363 5.42 -26.13 -1.95
C PRO A 363 5.39 -25.78 -3.44
N ARG A 364 4.52 -26.43 -4.23
CA ARG A 364 4.33 -26.14 -5.66
C ARG A 364 3.50 -24.88 -5.88
N ILE A 365 2.77 -24.41 -4.87
CA ILE A 365 1.93 -23.21 -4.95
C ILE A 365 2.80 -21.97 -4.97
N LYS A 366 2.61 -21.14 -6.01
CA LYS A 366 3.35 -19.91 -6.24
C LYS A 366 2.41 -18.76 -6.54
N ALA A 367 2.75 -17.57 -6.07
CA ALA A 367 2.07 -16.35 -6.46
C ALA A 367 2.65 -15.79 -7.78
N PHE A 368 1.83 -15.07 -8.53
CA PHE A 368 2.32 -14.31 -9.68
C PHE A 368 3.17 -13.12 -9.20
N PRO A 369 4.42 -12.97 -9.66
CA PRO A 369 5.35 -11.93 -9.20
C PRO A 369 5.14 -10.58 -9.90
N PHE A 370 4.09 -10.44 -10.71
CA PHE A 370 3.74 -9.24 -11.45
C PHE A 370 2.24 -8.98 -11.39
N THR A 371 1.84 -7.78 -11.82
CA THR A 371 0.42 -7.41 -11.90
C THR A 371 -0.25 -8.13 -13.07
N THR A 372 -1.31 -8.87 -12.76
CA THR A 372 -2.14 -9.58 -13.74
C THR A 372 -3.38 -8.75 -14.10
N LYS A 373 -3.83 -8.85 -15.35
CA LYS A 373 -5.08 -8.25 -15.85
C LYS A 373 -6.30 -9.10 -15.44
N ARG A 374 -7.46 -8.82 -16.04
CA ARG A 374 -8.70 -9.60 -15.84
C ARG A 374 -8.46 -11.07 -16.20
N PRO A 375 -8.97 -12.04 -15.41
CA PRO A 375 -8.81 -13.46 -15.73
C PRO A 375 -9.46 -13.81 -17.08
N THR A 376 -8.64 -14.09 -18.09
CA THR A 376 -9.02 -14.56 -19.43
C THR A 376 -8.01 -15.61 -19.90
N THR A 377 -8.34 -16.35 -20.96
CA THR A 377 -7.39 -17.28 -21.60
C THR A 377 -6.18 -16.55 -22.17
N SER A 378 -6.36 -15.36 -22.75
CA SER A 378 -5.28 -14.52 -23.25
C SER A 378 -4.34 -14.06 -22.14
N GLU A 379 -4.89 -13.69 -20.97
CA GLU A 379 -4.10 -13.29 -19.81
C GLU A 379 -3.30 -14.46 -19.23
N ILE A 380 -3.85 -15.67 -19.23
CA ILE A 380 -3.11 -16.88 -18.84
C ILE A 380 -1.93 -17.11 -19.79
N LYS A 381 -2.14 -17.02 -21.10
CA LYS A 381 -1.06 -17.17 -22.09
C LYS A 381 0.01 -16.10 -21.90
N ARG A 382 -0.39 -14.84 -21.74
CA ARG A 382 0.52 -13.72 -21.46
C ARG A 382 1.33 -13.95 -20.20
N ALA A 383 0.67 -14.35 -19.11
CA ALA A 383 1.32 -14.62 -17.85
C ALA A 383 2.28 -15.81 -17.92
N TRP A 384 1.96 -16.84 -18.71
CA TRP A 384 2.88 -17.95 -18.96
C TRP A 384 4.12 -17.49 -19.73
N CYS A 385 3.96 -16.72 -20.80
CA CYS A 385 5.08 -16.12 -21.53
C CYS A 385 5.97 -15.30 -20.59
N GLU A 386 5.36 -14.43 -19.78
CA GLU A 386 6.08 -13.59 -18.82
C GLU A 386 6.90 -14.42 -17.80
N LEU A 387 6.33 -15.51 -17.28
CA LEU A 387 7.00 -16.38 -16.30
C LEU A 387 8.12 -17.24 -16.91
N THR A 388 8.03 -17.58 -18.19
CA THR A 388 8.87 -18.62 -18.81
C THR A 388 9.95 -18.09 -19.74
N HIS A 389 10.17 -16.77 -19.76
CA HIS A 389 11.22 -16.14 -20.55
C HIS A 389 12.16 -15.32 -19.68
N LEU A 390 13.42 -15.23 -20.11
CA LEU A 390 14.39 -14.28 -19.54
C LEU A 390 14.07 -12.85 -19.98
N HIS A 391 14.02 -11.94 -19.02
CA HIS A 391 13.74 -10.53 -19.26
C HIS A 391 15.03 -9.75 -19.41
N ILE A 392 15.14 -8.85 -20.40
CA ILE A 392 16.31 -7.97 -20.53
C ILE A 392 16.03 -6.71 -19.71
N MET A 393 16.86 -6.45 -18.70
CA MET A 393 16.68 -5.35 -17.76
C MET A 393 17.95 -4.52 -17.65
N LYS A 394 17.81 -3.23 -17.33
CA LYS A 394 18.95 -2.41 -16.95
C LYS A 394 19.43 -2.81 -15.55
N LYS A 395 20.75 -2.87 -15.37
CA LYS A 395 21.37 -3.08 -14.05
C LYS A 395 20.94 -1.97 -13.07
N PRO A 396 20.59 -2.30 -11.80
CA PRO A 396 20.28 -1.29 -10.81
C PRO A 396 21.49 -0.38 -10.59
N ALA A 397 21.25 0.93 -10.60
CA ALA A 397 22.28 1.91 -10.29
C ALA A 397 22.61 1.83 -8.79
N ALA A 398 23.90 1.82 -8.45
CA ALA A 398 24.33 1.89 -7.05
C ALA A 398 23.90 3.22 -6.42
N ASP A 399 23.46 3.18 -5.16
CA ASP A 399 23.08 4.38 -4.41
C ASP A 399 24.34 5.14 -3.97
N THR A 400 24.95 5.89 -4.90
CA THR A 400 26.21 6.64 -4.69
C THR A 400 26.12 7.59 -3.48
N LYS A 401 24.97 8.22 -3.27
CA LYS A 401 24.71 9.09 -2.11
C LYS A 401 24.77 8.35 -0.78
N THR A 402 24.27 7.12 -0.74
CA THR A 402 24.27 6.30 0.48
C THR A 402 25.67 5.76 0.76
N ARG A 403 26.39 5.36 -0.30
CA ARG A 403 27.82 4.99 -0.23
C ARG A 403 28.66 6.13 0.32
N GLU A 404 28.53 7.34 -0.22
CA GLU A 404 29.28 8.51 0.24
C GLU A 404 28.99 8.84 1.70
N LYS A 405 27.73 8.73 2.14
CA LYS A 405 27.37 8.90 3.55
C LYS A 405 28.00 7.84 4.45
N LEU A 406 27.98 6.58 4.04
CA LEU A 406 28.62 5.49 4.79
C LEU A 406 30.14 5.65 4.86
N LEU A 407 30.78 6.05 3.75
CA LEU A 407 32.21 6.33 3.71
C LEU A 407 32.59 7.53 4.58
N LYS A 408 31.77 8.59 4.59
CA LYS A 408 31.96 9.74 5.50
C LYS A 408 31.83 9.31 6.97
N LEU A 409 30.85 8.46 7.28
CA LEU A 409 30.65 7.93 8.63
C LEU A 409 31.83 7.05 9.06
N GLN A 410 32.27 6.12 8.21
CA GLN A 410 33.45 5.29 8.48
C GLN A 410 34.72 6.12 8.69
N ARG A 411 34.98 7.11 7.83
CA ARG A 411 36.09 8.05 8.02
C ARG A 411 35.97 8.83 9.33
N SER A 412 34.76 9.25 9.72
CA SER A 412 34.57 9.94 11.00
C SER A 412 34.83 9.03 12.22
N LEU A 413 34.46 7.75 12.13
CA LEU A 413 34.74 6.73 13.16
C LEU A 413 36.23 6.38 13.22
N GLU A 414 36.90 6.22 12.08
CA GLU A 414 38.34 5.98 12.00
C GLU A 414 39.14 7.18 12.50
N ASN A 415 38.73 8.40 12.13
CA ASN A 415 39.33 9.62 12.65
C ASN A 415 39.13 9.73 14.17
N SER A 416 37.95 9.39 14.69
CA SER A 416 37.68 9.35 16.13
C SER A 416 38.52 8.28 16.87
N LYS A 417 38.84 7.16 16.20
CA LYS A 417 39.77 6.13 16.72
C LYS A 417 41.23 6.57 16.66
N GLN A 418 41.65 7.31 15.64
CA GLN A 418 43.02 7.82 15.49
C GLN A 418 43.29 9.02 16.41
N THR A 419 42.30 9.89 16.66
CA THR A 419 42.43 10.98 17.64
C THR A 419 42.58 10.49 19.08
N ASN A 420 42.16 9.26 19.39
CA ASN A 420 42.39 8.63 20.69
C ASN A 420 43.78 8.00 20.85
N SER A 421 44.61 7.92 19.80
CA SER A 421 45.96 7.33 19.89
C SER A 421 47.10 8.36 19.87
N ASN A 422 46.86 9.62 19.48
CA ASN A 422 47.92 10.62 19.28
C ASN A 422 47.59 12.03 19.85
N HIS A 423 46.94 12.11 21.01
CA HIS A 423 46.83 13.38 21.73
C HIS A 423 47.14 13.23 23.22
N SER A 424 48.43 13.32 23.54
CA SER A 424 48.86 13.95 24.78
C SER A 424 48.67 15.46 24.64
N VAL A 425 47.98 16.06 25.63
CA VAL A 425 47.83 17.49 25.97
C VAL A 425 46.45 18.12 25.69
N ASN A 426 45.69 18.24 26.79
CA ASN A 426 44.60 19.16 27.13
C ASN A 426 43.18 18.93 26.58
N THR A 427 42.61 17.75 26.83
CA THR A 427 41.14 17.63 27.04
C THR A 427 40.85 17.79 28.52
N VAL A 428 40.07 18.81 28.89
CA VAL A 428 39.44 18.86 30.23
C VAL A 428 38.66 17.55 30.37
N GLU A 429 39.01 16.76 31.39
CA GLU A 429 38.38 15.48 31.69
C GLU A 429 36.86 15.68 31.79
N GLU A 430 36.07 15.03 30.92
CA GLU A 430 34.62 14.94 31.12
C GLU A 430 34.41 14.34 32.51
N THR A 431 33.86 15.13 33.43
CA THR A 431 33.64 14.70 34.80
C THR A 431 32.70 13.49 34.79
N GLU A 432 32.84 12.57 35.76
CA GLU A 432 31.94 11.40 35.84
C GLU A 432 30.45 11.82 35.88
N ASN A 433 30.17 13.01 36.43
CA ASN A 433 28.86 13.63 36.51
C ASN A 433 28.27 14.05 35.15
N GLU A 434 29.09 14.51 34.20
CA GLU A 434 28.63 14.80 32.84
C GLU A 434 28.22 13.52 32.10
N LYS A 435 28.95 12.42 32.33
CA LYS A 435 28.61 11.09 31.78
C LYS A 435 27.31 10.58 32.37
N TYR A 436 27.11 10.71 33.69
CA TYR A 436 25.85 10.38 34.35
C TYR A 436 24.68 11.22 33.81
N THR A 437 24.89 12.52 33.60
CA THR A 437 23.89 13.43 33.04
C THR A 437 23.44 13.00 31.64
N ASN A 438 24.39 12.68 30.76
CA ASN A 438 24.09 12.26 29.39
C ASN A 438 23.32 10.93 29.34
N GLU A 439 23.69 9.96 30.19
CA GLU A 439 22.99 8.67 30.25
C GLU A 439 21.57 8.80 30.83
N LEU A 440 21.40 9.60 31.90
CA LEU A 440 20.08 9.89 32.47
C LEU A 440 19.16 10.58 31.45
N ILE A 441 19.66 11.56 30.70
CA ILE A 441 18.89 12.24 29.65
C ILE A 441 18.55 11.29 28.50
N SER A 442 19.47 10.40 28.12
CA SER A 442 19.21 9.37 27.11
C SER A 442 18.06 8.43 27.53
N LEU A 443 18.05 8.03 28.81
CA LEU A 443 16.99 7.17 29.36
C LEU A 443 15.65 7.91 29.49
N LEU A 444 15.66 9.20 29.84
CA LEU A 444 14.47 10.06 29.86
C LEU A 444 13.88 10.23 28.47
N LYS A 445 14.70 10.53 27.45
CA LYS A 445 14.27 10.65 26.05
C LYS A 445 13.68 9.37 25.47
N LYS A 446 14.16 8.21 25.92
CA LYS A 446 13.66 6.88 25.50
C LYS A 446 12.46 6.42 26.32
N SER A 447 11.98 7.19 27.31
CA SER A 447 10.87 6.86 28.21
C SER A 447 10.99 5.47 28.88
N LYS A 448 12.22 5.00 29.14
CA LYS A 448 12.48 3.67 29.72
C LYS A 448 12.47 3.72 31.25
N ALA A 449 11.29 3.82 31.85
CA ALA A 449 11.11 3.96 33.31
C ALA A 449 11.87 2.90 34.17
N PRO A 450 11.80 1.58 33.88
CA PRO A 450 12.51 0.58 34.71
C PRO A 450 14.04 0.68 34.62
N ALA A 451 14.56 1.00 33.42
CA ALA A 451 15.99 1.14 33.19
C ALA A 451 16.54 2.38 33.91
N LEU A 452 15.80 3.50 33.90
CA LEU A 452 16.15 4.71 34.64
C LEU A 452 16.22 4.45 36.15
N ILE A 453 15.21 3.80 36.72
CA ILE A 453 15.18 3.49 38.16
C ILE A 453 16.35 2.58 38.54
N ASN A 454 16.63 1.55 37.73
CA ASN A 454 17.74 0.65 37.99
C ASN A 454 19.10 1.36 37.90
N TYR A 455 19.24 2.27 36.94
CA TYR A 455 20.46 3.06 36.77
C TYR A 455 20.73 3.98 37.98
N VAL A 456 19.72 4.73 38.41
CA VAL A 456 19.80 5.61 39.60
C VAL A 456 20.15 4.81 40.85
N LYS A 457 19.52 3.64 41.06
CA LYS A 457 19.80 2.74 42.19
C LYS A 457 21.21 2.14 42.13
N LYS A 458 21.64 1.66 40.96
CA LYS A 458 22.94 1.02 40.74
C LYS A 458 24.10 1.99 41.00
N LYS A 459 23.93 3.26 40.61
CA LYS A 459 24.92 4.32 40.77
C LYS A 459 24.77 5.13 42.07
N LYS A 460 23.76 4.81 42.90
CA LYS A 460 23.43 5.53 44.15
C LYS A 460 23.27 7.04 43.93
N LEU A 461 22.74 7.44 42.78
CA LEU A 461 22.48 8.85 42.45
C LEU A 461 21.26 9.35 43.22
N SER A 462 21.31 10.60 43.68
CA SER A 462 20.13 11.25 44.26
C SER A 462 19.06 11.46 43.18
N PRO A 463 17.78 11.25 43.49
CA PRO A 463 16.66 11.65 42.62
C PRO A 463 16.68 13.13 42.23
N ASN A 464 17.31 13.97 43.08
CA ASN A 464 17.46 15.42 42.89
C ASN A 464 18.85 15.79 42.34
N PHE A 465 19.54 14.85 41.69
CA PHE A 465 20.82 15.09 41.03
C PHE A 465 20.72 16.27 40.05
N GLN A 466 21.65 17.22 40.18
CA GLN A 466 21.74 18.38 39.31
C GLN A 466 22.58 18.04 38.07
N PHE A 467 22.04 18.35 36.90
CA PHE A 467 22.69 18.07 35.63
C PHE A 467 23.90 18.98 35.39
N GLU A 468 24.99 18.37 34.95
CA GLU A 468 26.23 19.03 34.57
C GLU A 468 26.47 18.93 33.04
N PRO A 469 27.08 19.93 32.40
CA PRO A 469 27.53 21.20 32.98
C PRO A 469 26.36 22.17 33.24
N SER A 470 26.41 22.89 34.36
CA SER A 470 25.35 23.83 34.77
C SER A 470 25.06 24.91 33.71
N SER A 471 26.05 25.26 32.88
CA SER A 471 25.91 26.19 31.75
C SER A 471 24.87 25.73 30.72
N LYS A 472 24.72 24.42 30.50
CA LYS A 472 23.79 23.86 29.50
C LYS A 472 22.41 23.60 30.09
N TYR A 473 22.35 23.21 31.35
CA TYR A 473 21.11 22.79 32.03
C TYR A 473 20.57 23.86 33.00
N PHE A 474 20.93 25.13 32.81
CA PHE A 474 20.51 26.26 33.63
C PHE A 474 18.99 26.34 33.85
N LYS A 475 18.20 26.10 32.79
CA LYS A 475 16.73 26.13 32.86
C LYS A 475 16.11 24.84 33.39
N THR A 476 16.81 23.71 33.27
CA THR A 476 16.31 22.37 33.60
C THR A 476 17.34 21.62 34.46
N PRO A 477 17.56 22.07 35.71
CA PRO A 477 18.66 21.58 36.52
C PRO A 477 18.47 20.15 37.01
N THR A 478 17.24 19.67 37.21
CA THR A 478 16.99 18.30 37.68
C THR A 478 16.28 17.45 36.63
N MET A 479 16.31 16.13 36.84
CA MET A 479 15.56 15.16 36.02
C MET A 479 14.07 15.52 35.90
N LEU A 480 13.47 16.02 37.00
CA LEU A 480 12.06 16.40 37.03
C LEU A 480 11.79 17.66 36.19
N HIS A 481 12.64 18.70 36.30
CA HIS A 481 12.52 19.90 35.46
C HIS A 481 12.68 19.57 33.97
N TYR A 482 13.63 18.69 33.63
CA TYR A 482 13.85 18.26 32.25
C TYR A 482 12.67 17.45 31.70
N ALA A 483 12.11 16.54 32.50
CA ALA A 483 10.95 15.74 32.10
C ALA A 483 9.70 16.63 31.87
N SER A 484 9.43 17.59 32.76
CA SER A 484 8.31 18.53 32.62
C SER A 484 8.43 19.41 31.38
N ALA A 485 9.61 20.01 31.17
CA ALA A 485 9.84 20.95 30.07
C ALA A 485 9.72 20.29 28.68
N ASN A 486 10.06 19.00 28.57
CA ASN A 486 9.96 18.24 27.32
C ASN A 486 8.61 17.51 27.16
N GLY A 487 7.70 17.60 28.13
CA GLY A 487 6.39 16.94 28.07
C GLY A 487 6.45 15.42 28.26
N PHE A 488 7.46 14.89 28.98
CA PHE A 488 7.52 13.47 29.36
C PHE A 488 6.60 13.20 30.55
N SER A 489 5.29 13.36 30.34
CA SER A 489 4.25 13.33 31.37
C SER A 489 4.31 12.06 32.23
N HIS A 490 4.43 10.88 31.60
CA HIS A 490 4.53 9.60 32.31
C HIS A 490 5.81 9.50 33.17
N MET A 491 6.93 10.02 32.67
CA MET A 491 8.20 9.99 33.41
C MET A 491 8.16 10.91 34.65
N CYS A 492 7.44 12.03 34.58
CA CYS A 492 7.23 12.91 35.74
C CYS A 492 6.52 12.17 36.89
N LEU A 493 5.45 11.43 36.59
CA LEU A 493 4.74 10.61 37.58
C LEU A 493 5.65 9.53 38.18
N ILE A 494 6.47 8.88 37.36
CA ILE A 494 7.41 7.84 37.82
C ILE A 494 8.50 8.44 38.72
N LEU A 495 9.06 9.60 38.36
CA LEU A 495 10.08 10.30 39.15
C LEU A 495 9.54 10.69 40.53
N LEU A 496 8.30 11.19 40.59
CA LEU A 496 7.65 11.56 41.85
C LEU A 496 7.27 10.33 42.68
N LYS A 497 6.62 9.32 42.09
CA LYS A 497 6.08 8.17 42.83
C LYS A 497 7.15 7.17 43.27
N ASN A 498 8.06 6.80 42.36
CA ASN A 498 9.00 5.70 42.56
C ASN A 498 10.38 6.18 43.01
N LEU A 499 10.85 7.29 42.46
CA LEU A 499 12.16 7.85 42.82
C LEU A 499 12.06 8.92 43.90
N LYS A 500 10.86 9.34 44.31
CA LYS A 500 10.66 10.34 45.37
C LYS A 500 11.46 11.63 45.09
N ALA A 501 11.40 12.09 43.84
CA ALA A 501 11.95 13.40 43.47
C ALA A 501 11.18 14.53 44.19
N ASP A 502 11.87 15.62 44.51
CA ASP A 502 11.29 16.77 45.19
C ASP A 502 10.76 17.79 44.17
N PRO A 503 9.43 18.05 44.14
CA PRO A 503 8.83 19.01 43.22
C PRO A 503 9.03 20.48 43.66
N THR A 504 9.47 20.74 44.89
CA THR A 504 9.64 22.10 45.44
C THR A 504 10.93 22.79 44.99
N ILE A 505 11.85 22.04 44.37
CA ILE A 505 13.10 22.57 43.86
C ILE A 505 12.79 23.58 42.74
N LYS A 506 13.34 24.78 42.87
CA LYS A 506 13.26 25.84 41.86
C LYS A 506 14.52 25.84 41.00
N ASN A 507 14.35 26.17 39.72
CA ASN A 507 15.49 26.41 38.83
C ASN A 507 16.11 27.80 39.07
N ALA A 508 17.17 28.11 38.34
CA ALA A 508 17.83 29.42 38.42
C ALA A 508 16.96 30.60 37.92
N ALA A 509 15.80 30.32 37.32
CA ALA A 509 14.78 31.31 36.96
C ALA A 509 13.58 31.27 37.93
N GLU A 510 13.79 30.76 39.15
CA GLU A 510 12.82 30.64 40.25
C GLU A 510 11.54 29.86 39.93
N ARG A 511 11.52 29.10 38.85
CA ARG A 511 10.38 28.29 38.43
C ARG A 511 10.48 26.86 38.91
N THR A 512 9.35 26.29 39.33
CA THR A 512 9.25 24.88 39.74
C THR A 512 9.12 23.96 38.53
N ALA A 513 9.29 22.65 38.74
CA ALA A 513 9.07 21.67 37.68
C ALA A 513 7.61 21.61 37.20
N PHE A 514 6.64 22.03 38.01
CA PHE A 514 5.23 22.13 37.59
C PHE A 514 5.02 23.32 36.65
N GLU A 515 5.54 24.49 37.01
CA GLU A 515 5.41 25.72 36.21
C GLU A 515 6.12 25.66 34.85
N LEU A 516 7.08 24.75 34.69
CA LEU A 516 7.74 24.47 33.42
C LEU A 516 6.94 23.51 32.51
N ALA A 517 5.83 22.94 32.96
CA ALA A 517 5.04 22.01 32.17
C ALA A 517 4.41 22.71 30.95
N ASN A 518 4.62 22.14 29.75
CA ASN A 518 4.02 22.65 28.52
C ASN A 518 2.74 21.88 28.10
N GLN A 519 2.43 20.78 28.78
CA GLN A 519 1.31 19.90 28.43
C GLN A 519 0.38 19.75 29.63
N LYS A 520 -0.94 19.89 29.40
CA LYS A 520 -1.98 19.66 30.42
C LYS A 520 -1.88 18.28 31.06
N GLN A 521 -1.52 17.24 30.28
CA GLN A 521 -1.29 15.89 30.82
C GLN A 521 -0.20 15.86 31.89
N THR A 522 0.85 16.66 31.73
CA THR A 522 1.94 16.74 32.70
C THR A 522 1.44 17.37 33.99
N GLU A 523 0.66 18.46 33.90
CA GLU A 523 0.03 19.11 35.05
C GLU A 523 -0.90 18.16 35.82
N TYR A 524 -1.75 17.41 35.11
CA TYR A 524 -2.62 16.41 35.74
C TYR A 524 -1.81 15.30 36.43
N ASN A 525 -0.68 14.88 35.86
CA ASN A 525 0.18 13.89 36.50
C ASN A 525 0.82 14.40 37.79
N PHE A 526 1.06 15.71 37.94
CA PHE A 526 1.46 16.31 39.21
C PHE A 526 0.32 16.30 40.24
N GLN A 527 -0.92 16.56 39.82
CA GLN A 527 -2.10 16.49 40.70
C GLN A 527 -2.40 15.04 41.15
N ILE A 528 -2.21 14.06 40.26
CA ILE A 528 -2.29 12.63 40.59
C ILE A 528 -1.18 12.26 41.57
N ALA A 529 0.06 12.74 41.35
CA ALA A 529 1.15 12.52 42.30
C ALA A 529 0.85 13.13 43.67
N ARG A 530 0.25 14.33 43.73
CA ARG A 530 -0.20 14.95 44.99
C ARG A 530 -1.21 14.09 45.73
N ASN A 531 -2.19 13.54 45.02
CA ASN A 531 -3.18 12.62 45.60
C ASN A 531 -2.53 11.33 46.12
N ASP A 532 -1.66 10.71 45.32
CA ASP A 532 -1.04 9.42 45.63
C ASP A 532 -0.01 9.49 46.77
N LEU A 533 0.74 10.59 46.87
CA LEU A 533 1.78 10.78 47.88
C LEU A 533 1.26 11.48 49.15
N GLY A 534 0.09 12.11 49.08
CA GLY A 534 -0.53 12.84 50.19
C GLY A 534 0.13 14.20 50.48
N GLU A 535 -0.52 14.98 51.33
CA GLU A 535 -0.08 16.34 51.68
C GLU A 535 1.10 16.37 52.65
N SER A 536 1.41 15.25 53.32
CA SER A 536 2.53 15.12 54.24
C SER A 536 3.89 14.92 53.57
N TYR A 537 3.92 14.64 52.27
CA TYR A 537 5.16 14.30 51.55
C TYR A 537 6.03 15.52 51.26
N CYS A 538 5.43 16.61 50.78
CA CYS A 538 6.11 17.87 50.51
C CYS A 538 5.11 19.03 50.53
N ASN A 539 5.59 20.27 50.66
CA ASN A 539 4.71 21.43 50.54
C ASN A 539 4.31 21.64 49.07
N TRP A 540 3.16 21.10 48.69
CA TRP A 540 2.64 21.16 47.32
C TRP A 540 2.29 22.59 46.87
N GLU A 541 2.00 23.48 47.82
CA GLU A 541 1.72 24.89 47.54
C GLU A 541 3.00 25.60 47.07
N ASP A 542 4.14 25.33 47.72
CA ASP A 542 5.44 25.86 47.30
C ASP A 542 5.91 25.29 45.94
N ALA A 543 5.45 24.08 45.59
CA ALA A 543 5.70 23.48 44.29
C ALA A 543 4.79 24.05 43.17
N GLY A 544 3.77 24.84 43.52
CA GLY A 544 2.80 25.41 42.58
C GLY A 544 1.76 24.41 42.06
N VAL A 545 1.62 23.23 42.66
CA VAL A 545 0.72 22.17 42.18
C VAL A 545 -0.71 22.41 42.68
N PRO A 546 -1.74 22.41 41.79
CA PRO A 546 -3.14 22.60 42.17
C PRO A 546 -3.69 21.49 43.07
N GLN A 547 -5.00 21.57 43.37
CA GLN A 547 -5.72 20.56 44.15
C GLN A 547 -5.52 19.14 43.61
N PRO A 548 -5.48 18.12 44.49
CA PRO A 548 -5.29 16.72 44.09
C PRO A 548 -6.47 16.24 43.23
N MET A 549 -6.15 15.48 42.18
CA MET A 549 -7.15 14.81 41.34
C MET A 549 -6.85 13.32 41.23
N THR A 550 -7.89 12.50 41.14
CA THR A 550 -7.72 11.06 40.93
C THR A 550 -7.44 10.76 39.45
N LYS A 551 -6.76 9.65 39.20
CA LYS A 551 -6.45 9.22 37.83
C LYS A 551 -7.71 9.05 36.96
N GLU A 552 -8.79 8.52 37.54
CA GLU A 552 -10.05 8.30 36.83
C GLU A 552 -10.75 9.62 36.46
N GLN A 553 -10.67 10.64 37.32
CA GLN A 553 -11.20 11.97 37.03
C GLN A 553 -10.43 12.65 35.89
N VAL A 554 -9.10 12.55 35.92
CA VAL A 554 -8.22 13.09 34.86
C VAL A 554 -8.50 12.40 33.52
N ASP A 555 -8.57 11.07 33.50
CA ASP A 555 -8.84 10.30 32.29
C ASP A 555 -10.24 10.61 31.72
N GLY A 556 -11.23 10.87 32.59
CA GLY A 556 -12.57 11.32 32.21
C GLY A 556 -12.57 12.70 31.56
N ILE A 557 -11.92 13.69 32.18
CA ILE A 557 -11.81 15.06 31.66
C ILE A 557 -11.12 15.07 30.30
N LEU A 558 -10.02 14.34 30.15
CA LEU A 558 -9.28 14.24 28.88
C LEU A 558 -10.15 13.65 27.77
N LYS A 559 -10.92 12.61 28.09
CA LYS A 559 -11.82 11.99 27.13
C LYS A 559 -12.95 12.93 26.70
N GLU A 560 -13.58 13.63 27.65
CA GLU A 560 -14.61 14.62 27.33
C GLU A 560 -14.07 15.77 26.48
N THR A 561 -12.85 16.25 26.77
CA THR A 561 -12.22 17.30 25.94
C THR A 561 -11.94 16.83 24.51
N LEU A 562 -11.51 15.57 24.33
CA LEU A 562 -11.29 14.99 23.00
C LEU A 562 -12.60 14.81 22.24
N ASP A 563 -13.65 14.31 22.90
CA ASP A 563 -14.97 14.11 22.30
C ASP A 563 -15.60 15.46 21.88
N ASN A 564 -15.41 16.52 22.68
CA ASN A 564 -15.88 17.87 22.35
C ASN A 564 -15.10 18.47 21.17
N GLU A 565 -13.77 18.32 21.12
CA GLU A 565 -12.96 18.80 20.00
C GLU A 565 -13.30 18.06 18.68
N GLU A 566 -13.66 16.78 18.75
CA GLU A 566 -14.12 16.01 17.60
C GLU A 566 -15.48 16.52 17.11
N GLN A 567 -16.42 16.76 18.02
CA GLN A 567 -17.74 17.34 17.69
C GLN A 567 -17.63 18.74 17.08
N GLU A 568 -16.74 19.60 17.60
CA GLU A 568 -16.50 20.93 17.04
C GLU A 568 -15.91 20.85 15.61
N LYS A 569 -14.98 19.93 15.36
CA LYS A 569 -14.41 19.70 14.02
C LYS A 569 -15.45 19.16 13.05
N GLU A 570 -16.30 18.24 13.47
CA GLU A 570 -17.40 17.73 12.65
C GLU A 570 -18.42 18.83 12.31
N ALA A 571 -18.78 19.67 13.29
CA ALA A 571 -19.67 20.81 13.08
C ALA A 571 -19.08 21.83 12.10
N LEU A 572 -17.78 22.12 12.20
CA LEU A 572 -17.07 23.02 11.29
C LEU A 572 -17.04 22.44 9.85
N MET A 573 -16.82 21.14 9.72
CA MET A 573 -16.83 20.44 8.43
C MET A 573 -18.23 20.42 7.81
N GLU A 574 -19.28 20.25 8.62
CA GLU A 574 -20.67 20.29 8.17
C GLU A 574 -21.09 21.70 7.73
N GLN A 575 -20.68 22.74 8.46
CA GLN A 575 -20.88 24.14 8.05
C GLN A 575 -20.19 24.43 6.72
N GLY A 576 -18.92 24.04 6.54
CA GLY A 576 -18.21 24.19 5.27
C GLY A 576 -18.89 23.46 4.10
N LEU A 577 -19.49 22.28 4.37
CA LEU A 577 -20.24 21.53 3.36
C LEU A 577 -21.59 22.20 3.00
N LYS A 578 -22.24 22.87 3.96
CA LYS A 578 -23.47 23.65 3.74
C LYS A 578 -23.19 24.89 2.91
N GLU A 579 -22.17 25.66 3.25
CA GLU A 579 -21.75 26.85 2.48
C GLU A 579 -21.35 26.50 1.05
N ALA A 580 -20.61 25.40 0.86
CA ALA A 580 -20.26 24.92 -0.48
C ALA A 580 -21.50 24.53 -1.31
N LYS A 581 -22.52 23.93 -0.68
CA LYS A 581 -23.79 23.58 -1.36
C LYS A 581 -24.59 24.82 -1.73
N GLU A 582 -24.60 25.85 -0.89
CA GLU A 582 -25.30 27.12 -1.17
C GLU A 582 -24.62 27.86 -2.32
N LYS A 583 -23.29 27.96 -2.34
CA LYS A 583 -22.55 28.51 -3.49
C LYS A 583 -22.84 27.78 -4.79
N ILE A 584 -22.89 26.45 -4.78
CA ILE A 584 -23.27 25.64 -5.95
C ILE A 584 -24.72 25.92 -6.40
N LYS A 585 -25.63 26.17 -5.45
CA LYS A 585 -27.03 26.47 -5.73
C LYS A 585 -27.19 27.87 -6.33
N GLU A 586 -26.47 28.86 -5.81
CA GLU A 586 -26.42 30.21 -6.37
C GLU A 586 -25.81 30.24 -7.77
N ASP A 587 -24.70 29.53 -8.00
CA ASP A 587 -24.09 29.42 -9.32
C ASP A 587 -25.01 28.75 -10.34
N LYS A 588 -25.80 27.76 -9.92
CA LYS A 588 -26.84 27.17 -10.76
C LYS A 588 -27.98 28.13 -11.07
N LEU A 589 -28.40 28.94 -10.10
CA LEU A 589 -29.46 29.94 -10.31
C LEU A 589 -29.00 31.04 -11.29
N LYS A 590 -27.74 31.49 -11.15
CA LYS A 590 -27.12 32.47 -12.06
C LYS A 590 -26.95 31.93 -13.49
N ARG A 591 -26.64 30.63 -13.64
CA ARG A 591 -26.41 30.00 -14.96
C ARG A 591 -27.69 29.61 -15.72
N PHE A 592 -28.80 29.30 -15.04
CA PHE A 592 -30.00 28.77 -15.71
C PHE A 592 -31.25 29.67 -15.69
N GLY A 593 -31.25 30.77 -14.92
CA GLY A 593 -32.41 31.67 -14.83
C GLY A 593 -33.65 31.03 -14.18
N GLN A 594 -34.57 31.84 -13.63
CA GLN A 594 -35.80 31.33 -13.02
C GLN A 594 -36.77 30.78 -14.10
N PRO A 595 -37.36 29.58 -13.90
CA PRO A 595 -38.25 28.99 -14.89
C PRO A 595 -39.57 29.77 -14.95
N LYS A 596 -39.85 30.39 -16.10
CA LYS A 596 -41.16 30.97 -16.43
C LYS A 596 -42.13 29.85 -16.78
N TYR A 597 -43.17 29.67 -15.98
CA TYR A 597 -44.35 28.89 -16.37
C TYR A 597 -45.21 29.75 -17.30
N LEU A 598 -45.56 29.21 -18.47
CA LEU A 598 -46.42 29.87 -19.45
C LEU A 598 -47.89 29.50 -19.17
N ASN A 599 -48.72 30.53 -19.13
CA ASN A 599 -50.14 30.55 -18.83
C ASN A 599 -50.98 29.76 -19.84
N GLY A 600 -51.98 29.01 -19.35
CA GLY A 600 -53.03 28.40 -20.16
C GLY A 600 -54.09 27.79 -19.26
N GLY A 601 -55.01 28.63 -18.77
CA GLY A 601 -56.09 28.21 -17.90
C GLY A 601 -57.13 27.36 -18.63
N LEU A 602 -57.63 26.34 -17.94
CA LEU A 602 -59.01 25.87 -18.02
C LEU A 602 -59.26 25.01 -16.77
N SER A 603 -60.27 25.41 -16.02
CA SER A 603 -60.92 24.64 -14.97
C SER A 603 -61.29 23.25 -15.49
N ASN A 604 -60.90 22.20 -14.79
CA ASN A 604 -61.76 21.05 -14.57
C ASN A 604 -61.26 20.23 -13.38
N VAL A 605 -62.19 20.05 -12.44
CA VAL A 605 -62.19 18.98 -11.44
C VAL A 605 -61.94 17.67 -12.19
N VAL A 606 -60.75 17.09 -12.06
CA VAL A 606 -60.48 15.72 -12.52
C VAL A 606 -60.49 14.83 -11.29
N THR A 607 -61.59 14.12 -11.16
CA THR A 607 -61.81 13.04 -10.21
C THR A 607 -60.65 12.04 -10.27
N GLU A 608 -60.13 11.65 -9.11
CA GLU A 608 -58.96 10.77 -8.93
C GLU A 608 -59.10 9.37 -9.55
N GLU A 609 -60.29 9.01 -10.04
CA GLU A 609 -60.60 7.68 -10.56
C GLU A 609 -60.13 7.44 -12.00
N MET A 610 -59.91 8.49 -12.81
CA MET A 610 -59.47 8.31 -14.20
C MET A 610 -57.96 8.04 -14.37
N ASN A 611 -57.13 8.35 -13.38
CA ASN A 611 -55.67 8.15 -13.46
C ASN A 611 -55.19 6.72 -13.17
N LEU A 612 -56.10 5.79 -12.85
CA LEU A 612 -55.76 4.39 -12.58
C LEU A 612 -56.03 3.44 -13.75
N ASN A 613 -56.54 3.94 -14.88
CA ASN A 613 -56.83 3.12 -16.07
C ASN A 613 -55.73 3.17 -17.12
N SER A 614 -54.75 4.09 -17.01
CA SER A 614 -53.57 4.19 -17.87
C SER A 614 -52.33 3.46 -17.32
N LEU A 615 -52.44 2.84 -16.14
CA LEU A 615 -51.34 2.16 -15.45
C LEU A 615 -51.44 0.63 -15.62
N THR A 616 -50.30 -0.04 -15.74
CA THR A 616 -50.26 -1.51 -15.82
C THR A 616 -50.81 -2.14 -14.52
N PRO A 617 -51.33 -3.39 -14.55
CA PRO A 617 -51.94 -4.03 -13.37
C PRO A 617 -51.02 -4.04 -12.15
N GLU A 618 -49.72 -4.21 -12.37
CA GLU A 618 -48.69 -4.25 -11.33
C GLU A 618 -48.44 -2.88 -10.68
N GLN A 619 -48.49 -1.81 -11.48
CA GLN A 619 -48.38 -0.43 -10.98
C GLN A 619 -49.62 -0.03 -10.19
N LYS A 620 -50.81 -0.47 -10.63
CA LYS A 620 -52.08 -0.25 -9.91
C LYS A 620 -52.08 -0.93 -8.53
N ILE A 621 -51.56 -2.15 -8.43
CA ILE A 621 -51.40 -2.87 -7.15
C ILE A 621 -50.44 -2.12 -6.21
N LYS A 622 -49.36 -1.54 -6.74
CA LYS A 622 -48.39 -0.78 -5.94
C LYS A 622 -48.98 0.51 -5.38
N VAL A 623 -49.72 1.27 -6.20
CA VAL A 623 -50.40 2.50 -5.77
C VAL A 623 -51.48 2.19 -4.74
N MET A 624 -52.27 1.12 -4.92
CA MET A 624 -53.29 0.70 -3.95
C MET A 624 -52.68 0.22 -2.63
N ARG A 625 -51.51 -0.44 -2.67
CA ARG A 625 -50.76 -0.85 -1.47
C ARG A 625 -50.24 0.35 -0.69
N GLU A 626 -49.76 1.37 -1.40
CA GLU A 626 -49.28 2.62 -0.80
C GLU A 626 -50.42 3.45 -0.19
N GLN A 627 -51.58 3.53 -0.86
CA GLN A 627 -52.78 4.15 -0.30
C GLN A 627 -53.27 3.43 0.96
N ARG A 628 -53.30 2.08 0.96
CA ARG A 628 -53.68 1.31 2.16
C ARG A 628 -52.69 1.50 3.31
N ALA A 629 -51.39 1.57 3.03
CA ALA A 629 -50.37 1.84 4.04
C ALA A 629 -50.55 3.24 4.65
N ARG A 630 -50.77 4.25 3.81
CA ARG A 630 -50.97 5.65 4.25
C ARG A 630 -52.28 5.81 5.04
N ALA A 631 -53.34 5.12 4.65
CA ALA A 631 -54.60 5.09 5.41
C ALA A 631 -54.45 4.38 6.76
N ALA A 632 -53.66 3.29 6.82
CA ALA A 632 -53.34 2.60 8.06
C ALA A 632 -52.50 3.49 8.99
N GLU A 633 -51.49 4.19 8.48
CA GLU A 633 -50.69 5.15 9.24
C GLU A 633 -51.54 6.32 9.76
N ALA A 634 -52.46 6.85 8.95
CA ALA A 634 -53.37 7.91 9.37
C ALA A 634 -54.34 7.45 10.48
N ARG A 635 -54.80 6.19 10.44
CA ARG A 635 -55.60 5.60 11.53
C ARG A 635 -54.78 5.38 12.80
N MET A 636 -53.56 4.85 12.67
CA MET A 636 -52.63 4.69 13.79
C MET A 636 -52.29 6.03 14.44
N LYS A 637 -52.11 7.08 13.63
CA LYS A 637 -51.84 8.45 14.10
C LYS A 637 -53.03 9.12 14.77
N LYS A 638 -54.27 8.76 14.37
CA LYS A 638 -55.50 9.19 15.06
C LYS A 638 -55.80 8.41 16.34
N LEU A 639 -55.29 7.18 16.48
CA LEU A 639 -55.37 6.37 17.70
C LEU A 639 -54.30 6.73 18.74
N ALA A 640 -53.20 7.33 18.30
CA ALA A 640 -52.10 7.79 19.15
C ALA A 640 -52.27 9.23 19.68
N LYS A 641 -53.44 9.84 19.46
CA LYS A 641 -53.84 11.16 19.92
C LYS A 641 -55.15 11.02 20.67
#